data_AF-Q4DCV5-F1
#
_entry.id   AF-Q4DCV5-F1
#
_cell.length_a   1.000
_cell.length_b   1.000
_cell.length_c   1.000
_cell.angle_alpha   90.00
_cell.angle_beta   90.00
_cell.angle_gamma   90.00
#
_symmetry.space_group_name_H-M   'P 1'
#
loop_
_entity.id
_entity.type
_entity.pdbx_description
1 polymer ?
#
loop_
_entity_poly.entity_id
_entity_poly.type
_entity_poly.pdbx_seq_one_letter_code
_entity_poly.pdbx_strand_id
1 'polypeptide(L)'
;MNITGKPGSPGPGPSPAFSMAPGNSSTYGNAFAGEGTGAYGGNKPRPAADLTEEEVLQYIVDNVNKVLSRQYSLVEFDAIQGVPLLQIVNDVFGTLAQSQQMDLEEVPIGEAAPRMIEFLTKTLGYRIPALLADNFASGFAQAEPTVVYPTLYWVLSNMPQNEKRVYLARFLQRLDIPEAMRAQDEDVRALYQQYENLRLMFVQTHRRVDALRAAHADPAEARRKVTALEEERDRLQDYIQVAEKKLGGVPDKESLVNASKALRAALEEESKLAEKRVELQQSLISAQQRSTEMQNRLQNLRRDAADGRVDVIVRRMRDEIQTNKMILEEHLPKELEQKRRENEELDKLISEPLDMQALTTENQKLDEALKKLQHQVKERQKPGEDGSTISTIKQQVERVAKRKEEVLEMLTSLQADNSRTLNEIRDRENRINQLREAHQMLKGDEFLTFSNQVRAKKAASEGMRAKLSELRVEWGVLTFTENVLKAQFNDLDAEIGDLERKLGLQGYSRTVEALTKLTREKDTIEELKGKTLEELSRVVQDFTMAIRERRTKLAPLITELREVRQTATEVDQEWLSKKSNYEYQESLLMEDISKMERDVQALRDETNMNESIYHRLQAQGALITAQWNRIEAEREFTGILRSGAEIPTEDERAQEATVVLGGLKCTYCGKANPTRGWLLYHLNKDHGVTVLAEKGFERAIEDLQVRLREMQQRHLDIQENYEGSVQQVEWFNQLKRILEAKLHSIHTEEPQGHNALEKDIQQVMGTAGAGVNGVDMLVLTGN
;
A
#
# COMPACT_ATOMS: atom_id res chain seq x y z
N MET A 1 45.44 40.91 34.16
CA MET A 1 46.62 40.21 34.70
C MET A 1 46.36 38.73 34.47
N ASN A 2 46.87 38.16 33.37
CA ASN A 2 48.17 37.45 33.28
C ASN A 2 48.12 36.11 34.04
N ILE A 3 48.35 34.92 33.46
CA ILE A 3 49.16 34.55 32.28
C ILE A 3 48.70 33.19 31.66
N THR A 4 48.41 33.21 30.35
CA THR A 4 48.71 32.26 29.22
C THR A 4 48.73 30.72 29.35
N GLY A 5 48.32 30.00 28.27
CA GLY A 5 48.82 28.64 27.98
C GLY A 5 48.00 27.72 27.05
N LYS A 6 48.05 27.91 25.73
CA LYS A 6 47.65 26.97 24.64
C LYS A 6 48.93 26.64 23.82
N PRO A 7 48.96 25.81 22.74
CA PRO A 7 47.98 24.87 22.15
C PRO A 7 48.55 23.47 21.75
N GLY A 8 47.78 22.62 21.06
CA GLY A 8 48.31 21.40 20.38
C GLY A 8 47.25 20.50 19.72
N SER A 9 46.99 20.68 18.42
CA SER A 9 46.24 19.78 17.52
C SER A 9 47.25 18.98 16.64
N PRO A 10 46.92 18.00 15.75
CA PRO A 10 45.74 17.96 14.86
C PRO A 10 45.17 16.54 14.50
N GLY A 11 44.21 16.47 13.57
CA GLY A 11 43.94 15.26 12.76
C GLY A 11 42.47 15.02 12.38
N PRO A 12 41.99 15.44 11.18
CA PRO A 12 40.59 15.30 10.76
C PRO A 12 40.34 14.08 9.86
N GLY A 13 39.09 13.60 9.82
CA GLY A 13 38.63 12.56 8.89
C GLY A 13 37.10 12.59 8.69
N PRO A 14 36.58 13.04 7.54
CA PRO A 14 35.15 13.03 7.25
C PRO A 14 34.67 11.65 6.77
N SER A 15 33.39 11.34 6.96
CA SER A 15 32.75 10.16 6.35
C SER A 15 31.30 10.49 5.98
N PRO A 16 30.73 9.84 4.95
CA PRO A 16 29.93 10.57 3.97
C PRO A 16 28.44 10.66 4.30
N ALA A 17 27.83 11.76 3.83
CA ALA A 17 26.37 11.92 3.83
C ALA A 17 25.72 10.88 2.92
N PHE A 18 24.92 9.99 3.50
CA PHE A 18 24.14 9.00 2.76
C PHE A 18 22.86 9.66 2.21
N SER A 19 22.99 10.30 1.04
CA SER A 19 21.85 10.86 0.31
C SER A 19 21.02 9.74 -0.32
N MET A 20 20.05 9.17 0.41
CA MET A 20 19.01 8.35 -0.21
C MET A 20 17.91 9.24 -0.78
N ALA A 21 17.94 9.43 -2.10
CA ALA A 21 16.84 10.00 -2.86
C ALA A 21 15.57 9.14 -2.73
N PRO A 22 14.36 9.73 -2.85
CA PRO A 22 13.13 8.95 -2.87
C PRO A 22 13.10 8.10 -4.14
N GLY A 23 13.10 6.77 -3.97
CA GLY A 23 12.92 5.84 -5.08
C GLY A 23 11.48 5.90 -5.59
N ASN A 24 11.30 6.39 -6.82
CA ASN A 24 10.00 6.39 -7.49
C ASN A 24 9.42 4.97 -7.53
N SER A 25 8.26 4.82 -6.89
CA SER A 25 7.35 3.70 -7.13
C SER A 25 6.35 4.10 -8.20
N SER A 26 5.89 3.12 -9.00
CA SER A 26 4.92 3.19 -10.12
C SER A 26 5.48 3.29 -11.55
N THR A 27 5.85 2.13 -12.11
CA THR A 27 5.50 1.73 -13.49
C THR A 27 5.72 0.23 -13.65
N TYR A 28 4.75 -0.57 -13.19
CA TYR A 28 4.50 -1.89 -13.78
C TYR A 28 3.48 -1.68 -14.89
N GLY A 29 3.79 -2.16 -16.09
CA GLY A 29 2.95 -1.94 -17.27
C GLY A 29 3.59 -2.52 -18.53
N ASN A 30 3.08 -3.67 -18.96
CA ASN A 30 3.34 -4.33 -20.25
C ASN A 30 4.78 -4.72 -20.58
N ALA A 31 5.17 -5.89 -20.10
CA ALA A 31 6.17 -6.72 -20.77
C ALA A 31 5.60 -7.32 -22.07
N PHE A 32 5.65 -6.57 -23.18
CA PHE A 32 5.52 -7.16 -24.50
C PHE A 32 6.85 -7.80 -24.90
N ALA A 33 6.88 -9.13 -24.98
CA ALA A 33 8.01 -9.87 -25.52
C ALA A 33 8.10 -9.61 -27.05
N GLY A 34 9.05 -8.77 -27.47
CA GLY A 34 9.31 -8.49 -28.88
C GLY A 34 10.81 -8.51 -29.16
N GLU A 35 11.26 -9.35 -30.10
CA GLU A 35 12.70 -9.52 -30.39
C GLU A 35 13.38 -8.19 -30.74
N GLY A 36 14.59 -7.99 -30.21
CA GLY A 36 15.37 -6.77 -30.35
C GLY A 36 16.86 -7.00 -30.16
N THR A 37 17.47 -7.78 -31.07
CA THR A 37 18.88 -7.69 -31.51
C THR A 37 19.87 -7.00 -30.54
N GLY A 38 20.49 -7.75 -29.61
CA GLY A 38 21.24 -7.11 -28.52
C GLY A 38 22.37 -7.89 -27.85
N ALA A 39 22.83 -9.03 -28.38
CA ALA A 39 24.00 -9.72 -27.82
C ALA A 39 24.80 -10.50 -28.87
N TYR A 40 25.85 -9.88 -29.42
CA TYR A 40 26.96 -10.58 -30.08
C TYR A 40 27.85 -11.29 -29.02
N GLY A 41 27.23 -12.12 -28.18
CA GLY A 41 27.89 -13.11 -27.34
C GLY A 41 28.10 -14.40 -28.11
N GLY A 42 28.61 -14.32 -29.34
CA GLY A 42 28.87 -15.48 -30.18
C GLY A 42 29.80 -16.43 -29.46
N ASN A 43 29.27 -17.58 -29.02
CA ASN A 43 29.98 -18.60 -28.28
C ASN A 43 31.23 -18.99 -29.09
N LYS A 44 32.41 -18.48 -28.71
CA LYS A 44 33.65 -18.91 -29.35
C LYS A 44 33.75 -20.41 -29.09
N PRO A 45 33.79 -21.27 -30.13
CA PRO A 45 33.92 -22.70 -29.91
C PRO A 45 35.15 -22.93 -29.05
N ARG A 46 34.99 -23.67 -27.96
CA ARG A 46 36.09 -23.99 -27.04
C ARG A 46 37.20 -24.67 -27.86
N PRO A 47 38.48 -24.43 -27.55
CA PRO A 47 39.54 -25.19 -28.20
C PRO A 47 39.30 -26.68 -27.92
N ALA A 48 39.52 -27.54 -28.92
CA ALA A 48 39.21 -28.97 -28.83
C ALA A 48 39.89 -29.69 -27.64
N ALA A 49 40.94 -29.09 -27.06
CA ALA A 49 41.62 -29.60 -25.87
C ALA A 49 40.83 -29.47 -24.56
N ASP A 50 39.79 -28.63 -24.51
CA ASP A 50 38.92 -28.44 -23.32
C ASP A 50 37.63 -29.26 -23.40
N LEU A 51 37.44 -30.04 -24.47
CA LEU A 51 36.24 -30.84 -24.73
C LEU A 51 36.55 -32.32 -24.61
N THR A 52 35.57 -33.09 -24.13
CA THR A 52 35.61 -34.55 -24.18
C THR A 52 35.51 -35.04 -25.63
N GLU A 53 36.02 -36.24 -25.90
CA GLU A 53 35.93 -36.85 -27.24
C GLU A 53 34.46 -37.02 -27.69
N GLU A 54 33.55 -37.26 -26.74
CA GLU A 54 32.09 -37.31 -26.95
C GLU A 54 31.52 -35.95 -27.39
N GLU A 55 31.87 -34.85 -26.72
CA GLU A 55 31.47 -33.49 -27.13
C GLU A 55 32.03 -33.10 -28.49
N VAL A 56 33.28 -33.50 -28.80
CA VAL A 56 33.91 -33.27 -30.11
C VAL A 56 33.18 -34.05 -31.20
N LEU A 57 32.90 -35.34 -30.97
CA LEU A 57 32.16 -36.20 -31.89
C LEU A 57 30.75 -35.66 -32.14
N GLN A 58 29.99 -35.34 -31.08
CA GLN A 58 28.67 -34.74 -31.17
C GLN A 58 28.68 -33.45 -31.99
N TYR A 59 29.63 -32.55 -31.72
CA TYR A 59 29.76 -31.29 -32.46
C TYR A 59 30.10 -31.52 -33.94
N ILE A 60 30.94 -32.51 -34.25
CA ILE A 60 31.24 -32.86 -35.65
C ILE A 60 29.98 -33.41 -36.32
N VAL A 61 29.29 -34.38 -35.72
CA VAL A 61 28.07 -34.98 -36.29
C VAL A 61 27.02 -33.92 -36.58
N ASP A 62 26.70 -33.06 -35.61
CA ASP A 62 25.69 -32.00 -35.77
C ASP A 62 26.04 -31.02 -36.90
N ASN A 63 27.31 -30.62 -37.01
CA ASN A 63 27.73 -29.67 -38.04
C ASN A 63 27.96 -30.32 -39.41
N VAL A 64 28.40 -31.58 -39.49
CA VAL A 64 28.47 -32.35 -40.74
C VAL A 64 27.06 -32.57 -41.29
N ASN A 65 26.12 -32.99 -40.44
CA ASN A 65 24.72 -33.15 -40.81
C ASN A 65 24.13 -31.83 -41.34
N LYS A 66 24.42 -30.70 -40.68
CA LYS A 66 24.00 -29.37 -41.11
C LYS A 66 24.65 -28.88 -42.40
N VAL A 67 25.95 -29.10 -42.60
CA VAL A 67 26.71 -28.60 -43.77
C VAL A 67 26.50 -29.46 -45.01
N LEU A 68 26.42 -30.79 -44.86
CA LEU A 68 26.22 -31.74 -45.96
C LEU A 68 24.74 -32.15 -46.16
N SER A 69 23.82 -31.62 -45.36
CA SER A 69 22.40 -32.05 -45.33
C SER A 69 22.20 -33.56 -45.13
N ARG A 70 23.04 -34.17 -44.29
CA ARG A 70 23.01 -35.60 -43.91
C ARG A 70 22.34 -35.79 -42.54
N GLN A 71 22.07 -37.03 -42.15
CA GLN A 71 21.38 -37.40 -40.91
C GLN A 71 22.11 -38.52 -40.15
N TYR A 72 23.44 -38.46 -40.09
CA TYR A 72 24.23 -39.44 -39.34
C TYR A 72 23.85 -39.45 -37.87
N SER A 73 23.57 -40.63 -37.31
CA SER A 73 23.65 -40.84 -35.86
C SER A 73 25.11 -40.90 -35.39
N LEU A 74 25.37 -40.76 -34.08
CA LEU A 74 26.73 -40.86 -33.53
C LEU A 74 27.36 -42.23 -33.84
N VAL A 75 26.56 -43.30 -33.79
CA VAL A 75 27.00 -44.67 -34.11
C VAL A 75 27.30 -44.83 -35.60
N GLU A 76 26.48 -44.25 -36.47
CA GLU A 76 26.75 -44.24 -37.91
C GLU A 76 28.03 -43.46 -38.25
N PHE A 77 28.26 -42.31 -37.61
CA PHE A 77 29.44 -41.51 -37.87
C PHE A 77 30.72 -42.14 -37.33
N ASP A 78 30.69 -42.72 -36.13
CA ASP A 78 31.86 -43.42 -35.54
C ASP A 78 32.21 -44.72 -36.30
N ALA A 79 31.22 -45.34 -36.95
CA ALA A 79 31.44 -46.46 -37.87
C ALA A 79 32.08 -46.04 -39.22
N ILE A 80 32.12 -44.74 -39.55
CA ILE A 80 32.73 -44.23 -40.79
C ILE A 80 34.23 -44.01 -40.55
N GLN A 81 35.03 -44.95 -41.04
CA GLN A 81 36.49 -44.98 -40.88
C GLN A 81 37.18 -45.23 -42.23
N GLY A 82 38.45 -44.84 -42.35
CA GLY A 82 39.21 -45.01 -43.60
C GLY A 82 38.82 -44.01 -44.70
N VAL A 83 38.83 -44.45 -45.96
CA VAL A 83 38.52 -43.60 -47.13
C VAL A 83 37.15 -42.90 -47.03
N PRO A 84 36.06 -43.57 -46.58
CA PRO A 84 34.77 -42.90 -46.34
C PRO A 84 34.83 -41.70 -45.38
N LEU A 85 35.68 -41.74 -44.34
CA LEU A 85 35.85 -40.61 -43.42
C LEU A 85 36.55 -39.44 -44.11
N LEU A 86 37.59 -39.72 -44.90
CA LEU A 86 38.25 -38.70 -45.72
C LEU A 86 37.31 -38.14 -46.79
N GLN A 87 36.36 -38.92 -47.30
CA GLN A 87 35.35 -38.42 -48.23
C GLN A 87 34.44 -37.41 -47.55
N ILE A 88 34.00 -37.64 -46.30
CA ILE A 88 33.26 -36.62 -45.53
C ILE A 88 34.09 -35.34 -45.35
N VAL A 89 35.38 -35.47 -45.01
CA VAL A 89 36.28 -34.30 -44.90
C VAL A 89 36.39 -33.56 -46.24
N ASN A 90 36.50 -34.29 -47.35
CA ASN A 90 36.61 -33.70 -48.67
C ASN A 90 35.29 -33.10 -49.17
N ASP A 91 34.15 -33.68 -48.82
CA ASP A 91 32.81 -33.13 -49.06
C ASP A 91 32.65 -31.80 -48.32
N VAL A 92 33.05 -31.73 -47.04
CA VAL A 92 33.08 -30.49 -46.26
C VAL A 92 33.98 -29.44 -46.92
N PHE A 93 35.18 -29.81 -47.40
CA PHE A 93 36.02 -28.89 -48.17
C PHE A 93 35.39 -28.50 -49.52
N GLY A 94 34.64 -29.40 -50.15
CA GLY A 94 33.89 -29.17 -51.37
C GLY A 94 32.77 -28.14 -51.22
N THR A 95 32.18 -28.01 -50.02
CA THR A 95 31.24 -26.91 -49.73
C THR A 95 31.94 -25.54 -49.65
N LEU A 96 33.21 -25.51 -49.23
CA LEU A 96 34.01 -24.29 -49.16
C LEU A 96 34.61 -23.89 -50.51
N ALA A 97 35.09 -24.87 -51.29
CA ALA A 97 35.75 -24.67 -52.57
C ALA A 97 35.39 -25.79 -53.56
N GLN A 98 34.68 -25.44 -54.65
CA GLN A 98 34.33 -26.37 -55.73
C GLN A 98 35.57 -27.05 -56.36
N SER A 99 36.71 -26.37 -56.38
CA SER A 99 37.99 -26.92 -56.86
C SER A 99 38.57 -28.04 -55.99
N GLN A 100 37.96 -28.35 -54.84
CA GLN A 100 38.35 -29.41 -53.93
C GLN A 100 37.36 -30.58 -53.92
N GLN A 101 36.22 -30.49 -54.63
CA GLN A 101 35.35 -31.64 -54.86
C GLN A 101 36.11 -32.69 -55.68
N MET A 102 36.32 -33.85 -55.06
CA MET A 102 37.00 -35.02 -55.60
C MET A 102 36.32 -36.26 -55.02
N ASP A 103 36.24 -37.32 -55.82
CA ASP A 103 35.86 -38.64 -55.35
C ASP A 103 37.13 -39.44 -54.98
N LEU A 104 37.26 -39.82 -53.72
CA LEU A 104 38.41 -40.57 -53.20
C LEU A 104 38.36 -42.06 -53.56
N GLU A 105 37.28 -42.56 -54.17
CA GLU A 105 37.28 -43.89 -54.77
C GLU A 105 38.01 -43.91 -56.14
N GLU A 106 38.01 -42.79 -56.87
CA GLU A 106 38.69 -42.66 -58.17
C GLU A 106 40.14 -42.17 -58.06
N VAL A 107 40.43 -41.25 -57.12
CA VAL A 107 41.75 -40.60 -57.00
C VAL A 107 42.65 -41.35 -56.01
N PRO A 108 43.90 -41.71 -56.37
CA PRO A 108 44.83 -42.35 -55.43
C PRO A 108 45.03 -41.50 -54.17
N ILE A 109 44.89 -42.13 -52.98
CA ILE A 109 45.04 -41.46 -51.67
C ILE A 109 46.39 -40.72 -51.57
N GLY A 110 47.45 -41.26 -52.19
CA GLY A 110 48.78 -40.64 -52.25
C GLY A 110 48.85 -39.31 -53.02
N GLU A 111 47.88 -39.00 -53.89
CA GLU A 111 47.74 -37.72 -54.59
C GLU A 111 46.66 -36.84 -53.95
N ALA A 112 45.56 -37.42 -53.47
CA ALA A 112 44.47 -36.68 -52.85
C ALA A 112 44.83 -36.12 -51.46
N ALA A 113 45.46 -36.92 -50.59
CA ALA A 113 45.84 -36.51 -49.23
C ALA A 113 46.77 -35.28 -49.21
N PRO A 114 47.88 -35.19 -49.97
CA PRO A 114 48.72 -33.99 -49.97
C PRO A 114 47.98 -32.75 -50.50
N ARG A 115 47.06 -32.90 -51.46
CA ARG A 115 46.22 -31.80 -51.96
C ARG A 115 45.23 -31.30 -50.89
N MET A 116 44.61 -32.21 -50.14
CA MET A 116 43.75 -31.85 -48.99
C MET A 116 44.55 -31.16 -47.88
N ILE A 117 45.76 -31.65 -47.56
CA ILE A 117 46.66 -31.04 -46.57
C ILE A 117 47.13 -29.65 -47.04
N GLU A 118 47.41 -29.46 -48.33
CA GLU A 118 47.76 -28.15 -48.90
C GLU A 118 46.58 -27.17 -48.81
N PHE A 119 45.35 -27.60 -49.11
CA PHE A 119 44.16 -26.78 -48.93
C PHE A 119 43.97 -26.37 -47.46
N LEU A 120 44.06 -27.34 -46.54
CA LEU A 120 43.94 -27.14 -45.09
C LEU A 120 45.00 -26.15 -44.55
N THR A 121 46.27 -26.29 -44.96
CA THR A 121 47.39 -25.49 -44.43
C THR A 121 47.58 -24.15 -45.12
N LYS A 122 47.55 -24.09 -46.47
CA LYS A 122 47.81 -22.86 -47.24
C LYS A 122 46.56 -22.01 -47.45
N THR A 123 45.40 -22.63 -47.68
CA THR A 123 44.15 -21.89 -48.02
C THR A 123 43.32 -21.62 -46.78
N LEU A 124 43.05 -22.64 -45.96
CA LEU A 124 42.31 -22.46 -44.71
C LEU A 124 43.18 -21.92 -43.57
N GLY A 125 44.50 -22.11 -43.62
CA GLY A 125 45.41 -21.59 -42.60
C GLY A 125 45.38 -22.38 -41.28
N TYR A 126 45.06 -23.67 -41.33
CA TYR A 126 45.18 -24.57 -40.17
C TYR A 126 46.63 -24.69 -39.74
N ARG A 127 46.88 -24.64 -38.42
CA ARG A 127 48.19 -24.88 -37.83
C ARG A 127 48.22 -26.28 -37.26
N ILE A 128 49.02 -27.15 -37.89
CA ILE A 128 49.28 -28.51 -37.40
C ILE A 128 49.91 -28.41 -36.00
N PRO A 129 49.38 -29.13 -34.98
CA PRO A 129 50.00 -29.19 -33.65
C PRO A 129 51.44 -29.70 -33.74
N ALA A 130 52.38 -29.01 -33.09
CA ALA A 130 53.81 -29.32 -33.22
C ALA A 130 54.17 -30.77 -32.84
N LEU A 131 53.45 -31.36 -31.88
CA LEU A 131 53.62 -32.76 -31.45
C LEU A 131 53.29 -33.79 -32.56
N LEU A 132 52.45 -33.40 -33.52
CA LEU A 132 52.00 -34.24 -34.62
C LEU A 132 52.71 -33.93 -35.94
N ALA A 133 53.64 -32.97 -36.00
CA ALA A 133 54.17 -32.45 -37.27
C ALA A 133 54.71 -33.54 -38.21
N ASP A 134 55.48 -34.50 -37.69
CA ASP A 134 56.07 -35.60 -38.47
C ASP A 134 55.03 -36.69 -38.85
N ASN A 135 53.99 -36.87 -38.02
CA ASN A 135 52.99 -37.93 -38.17
C ASN A 135 51.66 -37.45 -38.78
N PHE A 136 51.47 -36.14 -38.97
CA PHE A 136 50.19 -35.58 -39.42
C PHE A 136 49.85 -36.02 -40.84
N ALA A 137 50.84 -36.04 -41.74
CA ALA A 137 50.62 -36.46 -43.13
C ALA A 137 50.28 -37.95 -43.24
N SER A 138 50.91 -38.81 -42.44
CA SER A 138 50.61 -40.25 -42.41
C SER A 138 49.29 -40.54 -41.69
N GLY A 139 49.04 -39.96 -40.52
CA GLY A 139 47.79 -40.14 -39.76
C GLY A 139 46.57 -39.59 -40.52
N PHE A 140 46.70 -38.46 -41.20
CA PHE A 140 45.65 -37.94 -42.08
C PHE A 140 45.41 -38.85 -43.29
N ALA A 141 46.46 -39.34 -43.96
CA ALA A 141 46.32 -40.28 -45.08
C ALA A 141 45.77 -41.66 -44.66
N GLN A 142 45.97 -42.07 -43.40
CA GLN A 142 45.39 -43.28 -42.80
C GLN A 142 43.99 -43.07 -42.21
N ALA A 143 43.45 -41.85 -42.28
CA ALA A 143 42.16 -41.46 -41.71
C ALA A 143 42.04 -41.69 -40.19
N GLU A 144 43.12 -41.47 -39.44
CA GLU A 144 43.15 -41.70 -37.98
C GLU A 144 42.21 -40.72 -37.24
N PRO A 145 41.22 -41.18 -36.46
CA PRO A 145 40.25 -40.30 -35.79
C PRO A 145 40.89 -39.25 -34.87
N THR A 146 42.01 -39.58 -34.22
CA THR A 146 42.82 -38.69 -33.37
C THR A 146 43.36 -37.46 -34.11
N VAL A 147 43.48 -37.53 -35.44
CA VAL A 147 43.95 -36.45 -36.32
C VAL A 147 42.78 -35.84 -37.10
N VAL A 148 41.85 -36.67 -37.57
CA VAL A 148 40.72 -36.25 -38.42
C VAL A 148 39.62 -35.56 -37.61
N TYR A 149 39.29 -36.02 -36.40
CA TYR A 149 38.24 -35.36 -35.60
C TYR A 149 38.66 -33.94 -35.13
N PRO A 150 39.88 -33.69 -34.61
CA PRO A 150 40.29 -32.32 -34.27
C PRO A 150 40.39 -31.38 -35.48
N THR A 151 40.71 -31.90 -36.68
CA THR A 151 40.73 -31.10 -37.91
C THR A 151 39.31 -30.78 -38.39
N LEU A 152 38.40 -31.76 -38.43
CA LEU A 152 36.97 -31.53 -38.70
C LEU A 152 36.35 -30.54 -37.72
N TYR A 153 36.55 -30.74 -36.41
CA TYR A 153 36.07 -29.84 -35.37
C TYR A 153 36.54 -28.41 -35.62
N TRP A 154 37.82 -28.19 -35.93
CA TRP A 154 38.34 -26.85 -36.21
C TRP A 154 37.77 -26.24 -37.49
N VAL A 155 37.60 -27.03 -38.56
CA VAL A 155 37.04 -26.57 -39.85
C VAL A 155 35.59 -26.14 -39.67
N LEU A 156 34.77 -26.96 -39.02
CA LEU A 156 33.35 -26.71 -38.77
C LEU A 156 33.17 -25.56 -37.76
N SER A 157 33.98 -25.52 -36.70
CA SER A 157 34.02 -24.42 -35.71
C SER A 157 34.32 -23.06 -36.33
N ASN A 158 35.12 -23.03 -37.40
CA ASN A 158 35.54 -21.79 -38.06
C ASN A 158 34.89 -21.60 -39.44
N MET A 159 33.79 -22.30 -39.75
CA MET A 159 33.15 -22.29 -41.07
C MET A 159 32.98 -20.88 -41.70
N PRO A 160 32.38 -19.87 -41.04
CA PRO A 160 32.24 -18.53 -41.63
C PRO A 160 33.59 -17.79 -41.80
N GLN A 161 34.61 -18.13 -41.01
CA GLN A 161 35.97 -17.62 -41.25
C GLN A 161 36.62 -18.34 -42.44
N ASN A 162 36.34 -19.62 -42.61
CA ASN A 162 36.89 -20.47 -43.67
C ASN A 162 36.31 -20.09 -45.04
N GLU A 163 35.00 -19.85 -45.13
CA GLU A 163 34.36 -19.23 -46.32
C GLU A 163 35.05 -17.92 -46.71
N LYS A 164 35.27 -17.04 -45.72
CA LYS A 164 35.97 -15.77 -45.91
C LYS A 164 37.43 -15.97 -46.32
N ARG A 165 38.14 -16.96 -45.77
CA ARG A 165 39.54 -17.28 -46.14
C ARG A 165 39.63 -17.79 -47.57
N VAL A 166 38.74 -18.69 -48.00
CA VAL A 166 38.70 -19.17 -49.39
C VAL A 166 38.35 -18.04 -50.36
N TYR A 167 37.34 -17.23 -50.04
CA TYR A 167 36.98 -16.05 -50.84
C TYR A 167 38.18 -15.08 -51.00
N LEU A 168 38.90 -14.82 -49.90
CA LEU A 168 40.08 -13.94 -49.91
C LEU A 168 41.29 -14.59 -50.59
N ALA A 169 41.51 -15.90 -50.46
CA ALA A 169 42.65 -16.60 -51.05
C ALA A 169 42.70 -16.40 -52.57
N ARG A 170 41.53 -16.48 -53.24
CA ARG A 170 41.39 -16.21 -54.68
C ARG A 170 41.89 -14.82 -55.12
N PHE A 171 41.92 -13.84 -54.22
CA PHE A 171 42.30 -12.45 -54.52
C PHE A 171 43.59 -11.99 -53.82
N LEU A 172 44.10 -12.75 -52.84
CA LEU A 172 45.24 -12.36 -52.01
C LEU A 172 46.50 -13.22 -52.20
N GLN A 173 46.40 -14.38 -52.85
CA GLN A 173 47.58 -15.16 -53.23
C GLN A 173 48.53 -14.32 -54.10
N ARG A 174 49.82 -14.33 -53.75
CA ARG A 174 50.83 -13.60 -54.53
C ARG A 174 51.15 -14.38 -55.80
N LEU A 175 51.28 -13.65 -56.90
CA LEU A 175 51.87 -14.17 -58.13
C LEU A 175 53.39 -14.09 -57.92
N ASP A 176 54.02 -15.22 -57.58
CA ASP A 176 55.47 -15.30 -57.35
C ASP A 176 56.23 -15.22 -58.68
N ILE A 177 56.33 -14.00 -59.23
CA ILE A 177 57.11 -13.69 -60.43
C ILE A 177 58.60 -13.61 -60.04
N PRO A 178 59.49 -14.45 -60.59
CA PRO A 178 60.90 -14.46 -60.24
C PRO A 178 61.57 -13.10 -60.39
N GLU A 179 62.37 -12.70 -59.39
CA GLU A 179 62.94 -11.35 -59.33
C GLU A 179 63.82 -11.01 -60.54
N ALA A 180 64.41 -12.02 -61.19
CA ALA A 180 65.20 -11.87 -62.41
C ALA A 180 64.40 -11.25 -63.58
N MET A 181 63.14 -11.66 -63.79
CA MET A 181 62.28 -11.06 -64.83
C MET A 181 61.91 -9.62 -64.45
N ARG A 182 61.54 -9.41 -63.18
CA ARG A 182 61.15 -8.11 -62.61
C ARG A 182 62.30 -7.10 -62.53
N ALA A 183 63.55 -7.54 -62.70
CA ALA A 183 64.76 -6.70 -62.72
C ALA A 183 65.28 -6.41 -64.13
N GLN A 184 64.87 -7.20 -65.14
CA GLN A 184 65.25 -7.02 -66.54
C GLN A 184 64.24 -6.14 -67.30
N ASP A 185 62.96 -6.22 -66.95
CA ASP A 185 61.86 -5.55 -67.65
C ASP A 185 61.14 -4.54 -66.76
N GLU A 186 61.18 -3.27 -67.18
CA GLU A 186 60.59 -2.14 -66.47
C GLU A 186 59.05 -2.14 -66.55
N ASP A 187 58.46 -2.61 -67.65
CA ASP A 187 57.01 -2.65 -67.84
C ASP A 187 56.40 -3.74 -66.93
N VAL A 188 57.04 -4.90 -66.83
CA VAL A 188 56.66 -5.96 -65.88
C VAL A 188 56.78 -5.48 -64.43
N ARG A 189 57.82 -4.68 -64.12
CA ARG A 189 58.00 -4.07 -62.80
C ARG A 189 56.88 -3.08 -62.47
N ALA A 190 56.51 -2.21 -63.41
CA ALA A 190 55.42 -1.26 -63.24
C ALA A 190 54.05 -1.95 -63.10
N LEU A 191 53.76 -2.97 -63.91
CA LEU A 191 52.53 -3.75 -63.84
C LEU A 191 52.41 -4.51 -62.51
N TYR A 192 53.51 -5.08 -62.01
CA TYR A 192 53.54 -5.73 -60.69
C TYR A 192 53.28 -4.74 -59.55
N GLN A 193 53.80 -3.50 -59.64
CA GLN A 193 53.49 -2.45 -58.67
C GLN A 193 52.01 -2.03 -58.71
N GLN A 194 51.39 -1.93 -59.90
CA GLN A 194 49.95 -1.67 -60.04
C GLN A 194 49.12 -2.81 -59.41
N TYR A 195 49.51 -4.07 -59.62
CA TYR A 195 48.88 -5.24 -58.99
C TYR A 195 48.95 -5.18 -57.46
N GLU A 196 50.13 -4.92 -56.89
CA GLU A 196 50.31 -4.77 -55.43
C GLU A 196 49.44 -3.63 -54.87
N ASN A 197 49.39 -2.48 -55.54
CA ASN A 197 48.57 -1.32 -55.15
C ASN A 197 47.07 -1.63 -55.18
N LEU A 198 46.57 -2.28 -56.25
CA LEU A 198 45.18 -2.71 -56.35
C LEU A 198 44.81 -3.73 -55.27
N ARG A 199 45.72 -4.67 -54.94
CA ARG A 199 45.52 -5.63 -53.86
C ARG A 199 45.41 -4.95 -52.49
N LEU A 200 46.20 -3.90 -52.24
CA LEU A 200 46.10 -3.09 -51.02
C LEU A 200 44.76 -2.31 -50.96
N MET A 201 44.34 -1.69 -52.06
CA MET A 201 43.03 -1.02 -52.14
C MET A 201 41.85 -1.99 -51.92
N PHE A 202 41.93 -3.20 -52.46
CA PHE A 202 40.94 -4.25 -52.23
C PHE A 202 40.83 -4.60 -50.74
N VAL A 203 41.95 -4.84 -50.06
CA VAL A 203 41.96 -5.16 -48.61
C VAL A 203 41.35 -4.02 -47.77
N GLN A 204 41.66 -2.76 -48.08
CA GLN A 204 41.08 -1.61 -47.37
C GLN A 204 39.56 -1.50 -47.59
N THR A 205 39.12 -1.63 -48.84
CA THR A 205 37.69 -1.53 -49.20
C THR A 205 36.89 -2.69 -48.62
N HIS A 206 37.41 -3.91 -48.70
CA HIS A 206 36.78 -5.11 -48.13
C HIS A 206 36.56 -4.96 -46.61
N ARG A 207 37.58 -4.50 -45.87
CA ARG A 207 37.46 -4.26 -44.42
C ARG A 207 36.39 -3.22 -44.08
N ARG A 208 36.24 -2.17 -44.90
CA ARG A 208 35.18 -1.16 -44.74
C ARG A 208 33.79 -1.74 -45.01
N VAL A 209 33.64 -2.56 -46.06
CA VAL A 209 32.36 -3.21 -46.39
C VAL A 209 31.96 -4.22 -45.32
N ASP A 210 32.90 -5.02 -44.80
CA ASP A 210 32.65 -5.92 -43.66
C ASP A 210 32.15 -5.16 -42.43
N ALA A 211 32.81 -4.05 -42.08
CA ALA A 211 32.44 -3.23 -40.93
C ALA A 211 31.04 -2.62 -41.07
N LEU A 212 30.66 -2.17 -42.28
CA LEU A 212 29.32 -1.66 -42.56
C LEU A 212 28.26 -2.76 -42.52
N ARG A 213 28.54 -3.96 -43.07
CA ARG A 213 27.63 -5.12 -42.96
C ARG A 213 27.44 -5.57 -41.52
N ALA A 214 28.48 -5.51 -40.69
CA ALA A 214 28.38 -5.83 -39.26
C ALA A 214 27.62 -4.74 -38.45
N ALA A 215 27.63 -3.49 -38.91
CA ALA A 215 26.95 -2.37 -38.25
C ALA A 215 25.44 -2.28 -38.57
N HIS A 216 25.00 -2.79 -39.73
CA HIS A 216 23.59 -2.78 -40.13
C HIS A 216 22.96 -4.16 -39.94
N ALA A 217 22.06 -4.29 -38.97
CA ALA A 217 21.24 -5.48 -38.77
C ALA A 217 20.30 -5.72 -39.97
N ASP A 218 19.93 -6.98 -40.21
CA ASP A 218 19.00 -7.35 -41.28
C ASP A 218 17.57 -6.86 -40.95
N PRO A 219 16.94 -6.02 -41.80
CA PRO A 219 15.57 -5.55 -41.58
C PRO A 219 14.48 -6.62 -41.78
N ALA A 220 14.82 -7.88 -42.08
CA ALA A 220 13.85 -8.95 -42.32
C ALA A 220 12.85 -9.17 -41.16
N GLU A 221 13.32 -9.22 -39.90
CA GLU A 221 12.43 -9.38 -38.73
C GLU A 221 11.50 -8.18 -38.55
N ALA A 222 12.01 -6.96 -38.68
CA ALA A 222 11.21 -5.75 -38.61
C ALA A 222 10.13 -5.70 -39.69
N ARG A 223 10.45 -6.10 -40.93
CA ARG A 223 9.48 -6.21 -42.03
C ARG A 223 8.39 -7.23 -41.71
N ARG A 224 8.75 -8.43 -41.21
CA ARG A 224 7.77 -9.45 -40.79
C ARG A 224 6.80 -8.93 -39.72
N LYS A 225 7.30 -8.22 -38.70
CA LYS A 225 6.48 -7.62 -37.64
C LYS A 225 5.52 -6.57 -38.18
N VAL A 226 5.98 -5.68 -39.05
CA VAL A 226 5.13 -4.66 -39.69
C VAL A 226 4.02 -5.33 -40.51
N THR A 227 4.34 -6.34 -41.34
CA THR A 227 3.33 -7.06 -42.12
C THR A 227 2.29 -7.76 -41.23
N ALA A 228 2.72 -8.41 -40.14
CA ALA A 228 1.80 -9.05 -39.19
C ALA A 228 0.84 -8.05 -38.50
N LEU A 229 1.33 -6.84 -38.16
CA LEU A 229 0.51 -5.75 -37.60
C LEU A 229 -0.42 -5.13 -38.64
N GLU A 230 -0.02 -5.07 -39.91
CA GLU A 230 -0.89 -4.64 -41.01
C GLU A 230 -2.04 -5.64 -41.20
N GLU A 231 -1.75 -6.95 -41.24
CA GLU A 231 -2.75 -8.03 -41.29
C GLU A 231 -3.67 -8.06 -40.06
N GLU A 232 -3.17 -7.75 -38.87
CA GLU A 232 -3.98 -7.60 -37.65
C GLU A 232 -4.94 -6.40 -37.75
N ARG A 233 -4.43 -5.24 -38.18
CA ARG A 233 -5.24 -4.03 -38.38
C ARG A 233 -6.33 -4.24 -39.43
N ASP A 234 -6.05 -4.94 -40.53
CA ASP A 234 -7.06 -5.24 -41.55
C ASP A 234 -8.13 -6.21 -41.03
N ARG A 235 -7.74 -7.26 -40.29
CA ARG A 235 -8.71 -8.15 -39.60
C ARG A 235 -9.60 -7.40 -38.60
N LEU A 236 -9.05 -6.46 -37.84
CA LEU A 236 -9.82 -5.61 -36.92
C LEU A 236 -10.80 -4.68 -37.67
N GLN A 237 -10.40 -4.14 -38.82
CA GLN A 237 -11.29 -3.34 -39.68
C GLN A 237 -12.44 -4.18 -40.24
N ASP A 238 -12.19 -5.42 -40.65
CA ASP A 238 -13.25 -6.35 -41.09
C ASP A 238 -14.23 -6.68 -39.94
N TYR A 239 -13.74 -6.91 -38.71
CA TYR A 239 -14.59 -7.11 -37.55
C TYR A 239 -15.45 -5.87 -37.23
N ILE A 240 -14.89 -4.66 -37.35
CA ILE A 240 -15.64 -3.41 -37.21
C ILE A 240 -16.73 -3.30 -38.28
N GLN A 241 -16.41 -3.55 -39.56
CA GLN A 241 -17.40 -3.53 -40.65
C GLN A 241 -18.53 -4.54 -40.43
N VAL A 242 -18.23 -5.76 -39.97
CA VAL A 242 -19.23 -6.77 -39.63
C VAL A 242 -20.10 -6.34 -38.45
N ALA A 243 -19.52 -5.71 -37.43
CA ALA A 243 -20.26 -5.17 -36.29
C ALA A 243 -21.17 -3.99 -36.71
N GLU A 244 -20.66 -3.04 -37.48
CA GLU A 244 -21.43 -1.89 -37.98
C GLU A 244 -22.57 -2.30 -38.91
N LYS A 245 -22.38 -3.36 -39.71
CA LYS A 245 -23.41 -3.96 -40.56
C LYS A 245 -24.52 -4.62 -39.74
N LYS A 246 -24.16 -5.35 -38.67
CA LYS A 246 -25.14 -5.88 -37.70
C LYS A 246 -25.92 -4.76 -36.99
N LEU A 247 -25.26 -3.63 -36.72
CA LEU A 247 -25.87 -2.47 -36.07
C LEU A 247 -26.72 -1.59 -37.01
N GLY A 248 -26.72 -1.85 -38.32
CA GLY A 248 -27.44 -1.03 -39.31
C GLY A 248 -28.98 -1.05 -39.19
N GLY A 249 -29.54 -2.04 -38.48
CA GLY A 249 -30.98 -2.14 -38.23
C GLY A 249 -31.46 -1.53 -36.90
N VAL A 250 -30.58 -0.91 -36.13
CA VAL A 250 -30.90 -0.42 -34.78
C VAL A 250 -31.36 1.05 -34.83
N PRO A 251 -32.52 1.40 -34.26
CA PRO A 251 -32.96 2.80 -34.17
C PRO A 251 -31.97 3.62 -33.34
N ASP A 252 -31.81 4.89 -33.70
CA ASP A 252 -30.87 5.84 -33.07
C ASP A 252 -29.43 5.30 -32.91
N LYS A 253 -28.95 4.53 -33.91
CA LYS A 253 -27.62 3.90 -33.97
C LYS A 253 -26.52 4.76 -33.34
N GLU A 254 -26.40 6.03 -33.72
CA GLU A 254 -25.34 6.92 -33.24
C GLU A 254 -25.48 7.27 -31.75
N SER A 255 -26.70 7.49 -31.23
CA SER A 255 -26.88 7.76 -29.80
C SER A 255 -26.57 6.52 -28.97
N LEU A 256 -27.00 5.34 -29.44
CA LEU A 256 -26.72 4.07 -28.77
C LEU A 256 -25.23 3.75 -28.77
N VAL A 257 -24.52 3.90 -29.91
CA VAL A 257 -23.06 3.72 -29.97
C VAL A 257 -22.35 4.67 -29.01
N ASN A 258 -22.74 5.94 -28.96
CA ASN A 258 -22.14 6.91 -28.05
C ASN A 258 -22.41 6.57 -26.58
N ALA A 259 -23.64 6.17 -26.23
CA ALA A 259 -23.99 5.70 -24.89
C ALA A 259 -23.23 4.42 -24.50
N SER A 260 -23.12 3.43 -25.40
CA SER A 260 -22.36 2.20 -25.18
C SER A 260 -20.85 2.46 -25.07
N LYS A 261 -20.31 3.43 -25.83
CA LYS A 261 -18.91 3.86 -25.73
C LYS A 261 -18.62 4.54 -24.40
N ALA A 262 -19.54 5.41 -23.93
CA ALA A 262 -19.45 6.03 -22.61
C ALA A 262 -19.56 4.97 -21.49
N LEU A 263 -20.50 4.03 -21.58
CA LEU A 263 -20.64 2.93 -20.63
C LEU A 263 -19.39 2.03 -20.59
N ARG A 264 -18.83 1.67 -21.75
CA ARG A 264 -17.57 0.89 -21.80
C ARG A 264 -16.42 1.64 -21.15
N ALA A 265 -16.26 2.94 -21.42
CA ALA A 265 -15.24 3.76 -20.79
C ALA A 265 -15.44 3.86 -19.27
N ALA A 266 -16.69 3.97 -18.79
CA ALA A 266 -17.01 3.98 -17.37
C ALA A 266 -16.71 2.64 -16.68
N LEU A 267 -17.02 1.50 -17.32
CA LEU A 267 -16.70 0.15 -16.80
C LEU A 267 -15.18 -0.11 -16.77
N GLU A 268 -14.46 0.32 -17.81
CA GLU A 268 -12.99 0.24 -17.85
C GLU A 268 -12.33 1.14 -16.79
N GLU A 269 -12.96 2.26 -16.43
CA GLU A 269 -12.47 3.12 -15.35
C GLU A 269 -12.85 2.57 -13.97
N GLU A 270 -14.06 2.03 -13.80
CA GLU A 270 -14.49 1.34 -12.58
C GLU A 270 -13.55 0.17 -12.25
N SER A 271 -13.18 -0.65 -13.23
CA SER A 271 -12.25 -1.77 -13.02
C SER A 271 -10.85 -1.29 -12.63
N LYS A 272 -10.31 -0.26 -13.30
CA LYS A 272 -9.01 0.34 -12.96
C LYS A 272 -9.01 0.99 -11.58
N LEU A 273 -10.08 1.69 -11.22
CA LEU A 273 -10.23 2.30 -9.89
C LEU A 273 -10.39 1.24 -8.80
N ALA A 274 -11.09 0.15 -9.07
CA ALA A 274 -11.21 -0.99 -8.15
C ALA A 274 -9.86 -1.69 -7.92
N GLU A 275 -9.13 -2.00 -8.99
CA GLU A 275 -7.75 -2.52 -8.93
C GLU A 275 -6.84 -1.55 -8.16
N LYS A 276 -6.86 -0.26 -8.53
CA LYS A 276 -6.03 0.77 -7.88
C LYS A 276 -6.36 0.95 -6.41
N ARG A 277 -7.63 0.82 -6.02
CA ARG A 277 -8.05 0.84 -4.61
C ARG A 277 -7.43 -0.33 -3.85
N VAL A 278 -7.43 -1.54 -4.43
CA VAL A 278 -6.80 -2.72 -3.83
C VAL A 278 -5.28 -2.56 -3.75
N GLU A 279 -4.61 -2.08 -4.80
CA GLU A 279 -3.17 -1.77 -4.76
C GLU A 279 -2.83 -0.80 -3.61
N LEU A 280 -3.57 0.30 -3.49
CA LEU A 280 -3.33 1.32 -2.46
C LEU A 280 -3.62 0.80 -1.05
N GLN A 281 -4.66 -0.02 -0.87
CA GLN A 281 -4.95 -0.69 0.40
C GLN A 281 -3.81 -1.65 0.80
N GLN A 282 -3.33 -2.49 -0.12
CA GLN A 282 -2.23 -3.43 0.14
C GLN A 282 -0.90 -2.70 0.36
N SER A 283 -0.65 -1.59 -0.35
CA SER A 283 0.50 -0.72 -0.15
C SER A 283 0.48 -0.05 1.24
N LEU A 284 -0.70 0.42 1.69
CA LEU A 284 -0.90 0.97 3.03
C LEU A 284 -0.63 -0.07 4.12
N ILE A 285 -1.20 -1.28 3.98
CA ILE A 285 -0.97 -2.40 4.90
C ILE A 285 0.53 -2.75 4.94
N SER A 286 1.19 -2.85 3.78
CA SER A 286 2.63 -3.12 3.68
C SER A 286 3.48 -2.02 4.34
N ALA A 287 3.09 -0.75 4.20
CA ALA A 287 3.77 0.38 4.85
C ALA A 287 3.57 0.37 6.38
N GLN A 288 2.38 0.02 6.86
CA GLN A 288 2.09 -0.16 8.28
C GLN A 288 2.90 -1.33 8.88
N GLN A 289 2.90 -2.50 8.23
CA GLN A 289 3.73 -3.64 8.59
C GLN A 289 5.22 -3.28 8.63
N ARG A 290 5.71 -2.51 7.64
CA ARG A 290 7.09 -1.99 7.64
C ARG A 290 7.36 -1.04 8.81
N SER A 291 6.39 -0.22 9.23
CA SER A 291 6.53 0.64 10.41
C SER A 291 6.63 -0.19 11.70
N THR A 292 5.80 -1.22 11.83
CA THR A 292 5.85 -2.18 12.95
C THR A 292 7.16 -2.97 12.96
N GLU A 293 7.67 -3.37 11.80
CA GLU A 293 9.01 -3.97 11.66
C GLU A 293 10.14 -3.01 12.10
N MET A 294 10.03 -1.70 11.84
CA MET A 294 10.99 -0.73 12.39
C MET A 294 10.90 -0.64 13.92
N GLN A 295 9.72 -0.84 14.53
CA GLN A 295 9.58 -0.91 15.99
C GLN A 295 10.19 -2.19 16.56
N ASN A 296 9.98 -3.36 15.93
CA ASN A 296 10.63 -4.61 16.31
C ASN A 296 12.17 -4.43 16.29
N ARG A 297 12.72 -3.84 15.22
CA ARG A 297 14.16 -3.51 15.13
C ARG A 297 14.62 -2.52 16.21
N LEU A 298 13.83 -1.50 16.52
CA LEU A 298 14.16 -0.55 17.59
C LEU A 298 14.13 -1.20 18.99
N GLN A 299 13.18 -2.10 19.23
CA GLN A 299 13.09 -2.89 20.46
C GLN A 299 14.30 -3.82 20.59
N ASN A 300 14.64 -4.56 19.53
CA ASN A 300 15.84 -5.42 19.49
C ASN A 300 17.12 -4.59 19.69
N LEU A 301 17.28 -3.47 18.99
CA LEU A 301 18.43 -2.57 19.16
C LEU A 301 18.57 -2.04 20.60
N ARG A 302 17.46 -1.67 21.26
CA ARG A 302 17.46 -1.25 22.68
C ARG A 302 17.87 -2.40 23.61
N ARG A 303 17.46 -3.64 23.32
CA ARG A 303 17.84 -4.84 24.08
C ARG A 303 19.32 -5.19 23.88
N ASP A 304 19.80 -5.11 22.64
CA ASP A 304 21.19 -5.39 22.27
C ASP A 304 22.16 -4.35 22.84
N ALA A 305 21.76 -3.07 22.84
CA ALA A 305 22.50 -2.00 23.51
C ALA A 305 22.59 -2.18 25.03
N ALA A 306 21.56 -2.77 25.67
CA ALA A 306 21.59 -3.11 27.09
C ALA A 306 22.47 -4.34 27.40
N ASP A 307 22.53 -5.31 26.48
CA ASP A 307 23.39 -6.50 26.58
C ASP A 307 24.89 -6.17 26.42
N GLY A 308 25.23 -5.20 25.54
CA GLY A 308 26.60 -4.72 25.27
C GLY A 308 27.59 -5.74 24.68
N ARG A 309 27.19 -7.01 24.57
CA ARG A 309 28.04 -8.15 24.21
C ARG A 309 27.80 -8.57 22.77
N VAL A 310 28.71 -8.16 21.88
CA VAL A 310 28.65 -8.43 20.42
C VAL A 310 28.41 -9.91 20.11
N ASP A 311 29.06 -10.85 20.82
CA ASP A 311 28.87 -12.29 20.61
C ASP A 311 27.43 -12.78 20.82
N VAL A 312 26.70 -12.18 21.77
CA VAL A 312 25.30 -12.55 22.07
C VAL A 312 24.37 -11.98 21.01
N ILE A 313 24.61 -10.72 20.61
CA ILE A 313 23.88 -10.02 19.54
C ILE A 313 24.01 -10.80 18.23
N VAL A 314 25.25 -11.15 17.83
CA VAL A 314 25.53 -11.87 16.59
C VAL A 314 24.94 -13.28 16.58
N ARG A 315 24.84 -13.97 17.73
CA ARG A 315 24.12 -15.26 17.82
C ARG A 315 22.63 -15.07 17.58
N ARG A 316 21.98 -14.14 18.28
CA ARG A 316 20.55 -13.84 18.09
C ARG A 316 20.23 -13.45 16.65
N MET A 317 21.04 -12.60 16.03
CA MET A 317 20.90 -12.24 14.62
C MET A 317 21.04 -13.44 13.67
N ARG A 318 21.91 -14.41 13.97
CA ARG A 318 22.01 -15.65 13.16
C ARG A 318 20.76 -16.52 13.31
N ASP A 319 20.19 -16.62 14.51
CA ASP A 319 18.97 -17.37 14.77
C ASP A 319 17.75 -16.71 14.05
N GLU A 320 17.66 -15.37 14.07
CA GLU A 320 16.69 -14.58 13.30
C GLU A 320 16.89 -14.74 11.78
N ILE A 321 18.13 -14.72 11.29
CA ILE A 321 18.43 -14.97 9.87
C ILE A 321 18.05 -16.41 9.48
N GLN A 322 18.32 -17.41 10.32
CA GLN A 322 18.00 -18.81 10.04
C GLN A 322 16.48 -19.06 10.03
N THR A 323 15.73 -18.47 10.96
CA THR A 323 14.26 -18.56 11.00
C THR A 323 13.63 -17.88 9.78
N ASN A 324 14.06 -16.67 9.44
CA ASN A 324 13.63 -15.99 8.22
C ASN A 324 14.00 -16.78 6.95
N LYS A 325 15.19 -17.38 6.91
CA LYS A 325 15.66 -18.22 5.79
C LYS A 325 14.75 -19.44 5.56
N MET A 326 14.32 -20.14 6.62
CA MET A 326 13.37 -21.25 6.49
C MET A 326 12.04 -20.81 5.85
N ILE A 327 11.51 -19.64 6.23
CA ILE A 327 10.26 -19.11 5.67
C ILE A 327 10.46 -18.70 4.20
N LEU A 328 11.57 -18.00 3.90
CA LEU A 328 11.87 -17.44 2.58
C LEU A 328 12.35 -18.45 1.54
N GLU A 329 12.91 -19.60 1.93
CA GLU A 329 13.34 -20.65 0.99
C GLU A 329 12.25 -21.71 0.74
N GLU A 330 11.46 -22.06 1.75
CA GLU A 330 10.56 -23.23 1.66
C GLU A 330 9.07 -22.90 1.50
N HIS A 331 8.57 -21.89 2.23
CA HIS A 331 7.14 -21.63 2.36
C HIS A 331 6.69 -20.47 1.45
N LEU A 332 7.27 -19.28 1.64
CA LEU A 332 6.81 -18.06 0.99
C LEU A 332 6.96 -18.08 -0.55
N PRO A 333 8.01 -18.67 -1.17
CA PRO A 333 8.07 -18.80 -2.62
C PRO A 333 6.97 -19.69 -3.20
N LYS A 334 6.61 -20.78 -2.51
CA LYS A 334 5.58 -21.72 -2.96
C LYS A 334 4.19 -21.11 -2.85
N GLU A 335 3.91 -20.41 -1.75
CA GLU A 335 2.67 -19.67 -1.57
C GLU A 335 2.53 -18.55 -2.60
N LEU A 336 3.60 -17.79 -2.85
CA LEU A 336 3.62 -16.73 -3.87
C LEU A 336 3.42 -17.30 -5.29
N GLU A 337 4.10 -18.39 -5.64
CA GLU A 337 3.94 -19.05 -6.93
C GLU A 337 2.52 -19.63 -7.10
N GLN A 338 1.98 -20.25 -6.05
CA GLN A 338 0.58 -20.72 -6.04
C GLN A 338 -0.39 -19.55 -6.26
N LYS A 339 -0.25 -18.44 -5.52
CA LYS A 339 -1.13 -17.27 -5.65
C LYS A 339 -1.01 -16.59 -7.02
N ARG A 340 0.18 -16.57 -7.63
CA ARG A 340 0.36 -16.09 -9.01
C ARG A 340 -0.38 -16.97 -10.01
N ARG A 341 -0.23 -18.29 -9.94
CA ARG A 341 -0.96 -19.22 -10.83
C ARG A 341 -2.46 -19.16 -10.61
N GLU A 342 -2.93 -19.07 -9.36
CA GLU A 342 -4.36 -18.88 -9.05
C GLU A 342 -4.92 -17.63 -9.73
N ASN A 343 -4.20 -16.50 -9.66
CA ASN A 343 -4.59 -15.27 -10.35
C ASN A 343 -4.51 -15.42 -11.88
N GLU A 344 -3.41 -15.96 -12.41
CA GLU A 344 -3.21 -16.16 -13.87
C GLU A 344 -4.30 -17.05 -14.50
N GLU A 345 -4.74 -18.10 -13.82
CA GLU A 345 -5.85 -18.94 -14.30
C GLU A 345 -7.21 -18.24 -14.18
N LEU A 346 -7.43 -17.42 -13.14
CA LEU A 346 -8.64 -16.60 -13.02
C LEU A 346 -8.68 -15.47 -14.08
N ASP A 347 -7.55 -14.85 -14.38
CA ASP A 347 -7.40 -13.81 -15.41
C ASP A 347 -7.65 -14.37 -16.82
N LYS A 348 -7.22 -15.60 -17.10
CA LYS A 348 -7.61 -16.34 -18.32
C LYS A 348 -9.12 -16.63 -18.34
N LEU A 349 -9.67 -17.11 -17.23
CA LEU A 349 -11.09 -17.48 -17.10
C LEU A 349 -12.06 -16.31 -17.36
N ILE A 350 -11.64 -15.06 -17.10
CA ILE A 350 -12.42 -13.84 -17.42
C ILE A 350 -12.11 -13.26 -18.79
N SER A 351 -10.94 -13.57 -19.38
CA SER A 351 -10.51 -13.07 -20.69
C SER A 351 -10.99 -13.94 -21.86
N GLU A 352 -11.10 -15.25 -21.63
CA GLU A 352 -11.51 -16.26 -22.61
C GLU A 352 -12.95 -16.74 -22.39
N PRO A 353 -13.67 -17.20 -23.44
CA PRO A 353 -15.00 -17.78 -23.27
C PRO A 353 -14.94 -19.12 -22.51
N LEU A 354 -15.73 -19.23 -21.45
CA LEU A 354 -15.74 -20.39 -20.53
C LEU A 354 -16.13 -21.72 -21.21
N ASP A 355 -15.17 -22.65 -21.31
CA ASP A 355 -15.42 -24.06 -21.59
C ASP A 355 -15.45 -24.90 -20.30
N MET A 356 -16.65 -25.05 -19.73
CA MET A 356 -16.86 -25.92 -18.57
C MET A 356 -16.62 -27.41 -18.85
N GLN A 357 -16.70 -27.86 -20.11
CA GLN A 357 -16.46 -29.27 -20.44
C GLN A 357 -14.96 -29.58 -20.35
N ALA A 358 -14.10 -28.71 -20.88
CA ALA A 358 -12.65 -28.83 -20.73
C ALA A 358 -12.26 -28.97 -19.25
N LEU A 359 -12.66 -28.02 -18.40
CA LEU A 359 -12.37 -28.03 -16.95
C LEU A 359 -12.94 -29.29 -16.24
N THR A 360 -14.14 -29.74 -16.62
CA THR A 360 -14.73 -30.96 -16.03
C THR A 360 -13.95 -32.22 -16.42
N THR A 361 -13.49 -32.34 -17.68
CA THR A 361 -12.67 -33.48 -18.11
C THR A 361 -11.27 -33.44 -17.51
N GLU A 362 -10.70 -32.26 -17.26
CA GLU A 362 -9.43 -32.12 -16.56
C GLU A 362 -9.56 -32.57 -15.10
N ASN A 363 -10.60 -32.11 -14.40
CA ASN A 363 -10.85 -32.50 -13.02
C ASN A 363 -10.99 -34.04 -12.89
N GLN A 364 -11.74 -34.70 -13.79
CA GLN A 364 -11.83 -36.17 -13.83
C GLN A 364 -10.46 -36.86 -14.03
N LYS A 365 -9.63 -36.36 -14.96
CA LYS A 365 -8.27 -36.88 -15.20
C LYS A 365 -7.37 -36.72 -13.96
N LEU A 366 -7.45 -35.57 -13.28
CA LEU A 366 -6.72 -35.32 -12.04
C LEU A 366 -7.17 -36.28 -10.93
N ASP A 367 -8.48 -36.50 -10.79
CA ASP A 367 -9.07 -37.40 -9.79
C ASP A 367 -8.63 -38.87 -9.99
N GLU A 368 -8.56 -39.33 -11.25
CA GLU A 368 -8.01 -40.64 -11.61
C GLU A 368 -6.51 -40.73 -11.36
N ALA A 369 -5.75 -39.70 -11.74
CA ALA A 369 -4.31 -39.62 -11.50
C ALA A 369 -3.97 -39.65 -10.00
N LEU A 370 -4.72 -38.91 -9.18
CA LEU A 370 -4.57 -38.88 -7.72
C LEU A 370 -4.91 -40.25 -7.10
N LYS A 371 -5.99 -40.92 -7.54
CA LYS A 371 -6.31 -42.29 -7.09
C LYS A 371 -5.18 -43.28 -7.43
N LYS A 372 -4.62 -43.20 -8.64
CA LYS A 372 -3.48 -44.02 -9.08
C LYS A 372 -2.22 -43.76 -8.25
N LEU A 373 -1.88 -42.49 -8.01
CA LEU A 373 -0.74 -42.09 -7.18
C LEU A 373 -0.90 -42.53 -5.72
N GLN A 374 -2.09 -42.35 -5.13
CA GLN A 374 -2.39 -42.84 -3.78
C GLN A 374 -2.23 -44.36 -3.66
N HIS A 375 -2.64 -45.13 -4.67
CA HIS A 375 -2.43 -46.58 -4.69
C HIS A 375 -0.93 -46.93 -4.78
N GLN A 376 -0.17 -46.31 -5.69
CA GLN A 376 1.28 -46.50 -5.79
C GLN A 376 2.01 -46.14 -4.49
N VAL A 377 1.61 -45.06 -3.82
CA VAL A 377 2.21 -44.64 -2.53
C VAL A 377 1.87 -45.60 -1.38
N LYS A 378 0.71 -46.29 -1.42
CA LYS A 378 0.36 -47.36 -0.47
C LYS A 378 1.17 -48.63 -0.73
N GLU A 379 1.33 -49.02 -1.99
CA GLU A 379 2.17 -50.17 -2.37
C GLU A 379 3.63 -49.97 -1.93
N ARG A 380 4.20 -48.77 -2.14
CA ARG A 380 5.54 -48.40 -1.65
C ARG A 380 5.67 -48.29 -0.12
N GLN A 381 4.57 -48.34 0.63
CA GLN A 381 4.56 -48.33 2.11
C GLN A 381 4.50 -49.72 2.74
N LYS A 382 4.44 -50.79 1.93
CA LYS A 382 4.55 -52.17 2.44
C LYS A 382 5.96 -52.41 3.02
N PRO A 383 6.12 -53.28 4.04
CA PRO A 383 7.44 -53.66 4.55
C PRO A 383 8.31 -54.27 3.44
N GLY A 384 9.58 -53.91 3.40
CA GLY A 384 10.57 -54.58 2.56
C GLY A 384 10.97 -55.95 3.12
N GLU A 385 11.81 -56.68 2.38
CA GLU A 385 12.31 -57.99 2.79
C GLU A 385 13.04 -57.95 4.15
N ASP A 386 13.74 -56.85 4.45
CA ASP A 386 14.41 -56.59 5.73
C ASP A 386 13.44 -56.31 6.91
N GLY A 387 12.12 -56.33 6.69
CA GLY A 387 11.10 -55.84 7.64
C GLY A 387 11.11 -54.31 7.84
N SER A 388 12.13 -53.61 7.34
CA SER A 388 12.18 -52.16 7.34
C SER A 388 11.03 -51.59 6.50
N THR A 389 10.37 -50.56 7.02
CA THR A 389 9.18 -49.97 6.40
C THR A 389 9.35 -48.46 6.34
N ILE A 390 9.24 -47.86 5.16
CA ILE A 390 9.34 -46.39 4.98
C ILE A 390 8.35 -45.61 5.87
N SER A 391 7.25 -46.26 6.30
CA SER A 391 6.30 -45.73 7.27
C SER A 391 6.92 -45.33 8.61
N THR A 392 8.00 -45.95 9.09
CA THR A 392 8.63 -45.57 10.37
C THR A 392 9.34 -44.22 10.25
N ILE A 393 10.14 -44.04 9.20
CA ILE A 393 10.80 -42.78 8.87
C ILE A 393 9.74 -41.71 8.56
N LYS A 394 8.68 -42.06 7.81
CA LYS A 394 7.55 -41.15 7.54
C LYS A 394 6.91 -40.65 8.84
N GLN A 395 6.62 -41.53 9.81
CA GLN A 395 6.07 -41.12 11.12
C GLN A 395 7.04 -40.26 11.93
N GLN A 396 8.35 -40.52 11.84
CA GLN A 396 9.37 -39.68 12.48
C GLN A 396 9.45 -38.30 11.83
N VAL A 397 9.47 -38.22 10.50
CA VAL A 397 9.44 -36.97 9.73
C VAL A 397 8.14 -36.20 9.98
N GLU A 398 6.99 -36.87 10.00
CA GLU A 398 5.69 -36.25 10.31
C GLU A 398 5.67 -35.65 11.73
N ARG A 399 6.25 -36.35 12.72
CA ARG A 399 6.39 -35.82 14.08
C ARG A 399 7.31 -34.60 14.14
N VAL A 400 8.43 -34.61 13.42
CA VAL A 400 9.37 -33.48 13.35
C VAL A 400 8.77 -32.30 12.56
N ALA A 401 8.05 -32.57 11.48
CA ALA A 401 7.38 -31.57 10.66
C ALA A 401 6.25 -30.89 11.44
N LYS A 402 5.35 -31.66 12.09
CA LYS A 402 4.33 -31.13 13.00
C LYS A 402 4.97 -30.32 14.13
N ARG A 403 6.07 -30.79 14.72
CA ARG A 403 6.76 -30.02 15.76
C ARG A 403 7.43 -28.74 15.22
N LYS A 404 7.94 -28.74 13.99
CA LYS A 404 8.45 -27.54 13.30
C LYS A 404 7.32 -26.56 13.05
N GLU A 405 6.18 -27.02 12.56
CA GLU A 405 4.96 -26.25 12.30
C GLU A 405 4.41 -25.64 13.58
N GLU A 406 4.18 -26.43 14.65
CA GLU A 406 3.80 -25.95 15.98
C GLU A 406 4.74 -24.84 16.50
N VAL A 407 6.06 -25.02 16.36
CA VAL A 407 7.05 -24.05 16.84
C VAL A 407 7.11 -22.79 15.97
N LEU A 408 6.89 -22.90 14.66
CA LEU A 408 6.78 -21.75 13.76
C LEU A 408 5.46 -20.99 13.99
N GLU A 409 4.35 -21.68 14.24
CA GLU A 409 3.07 -21.05 14.60
C GLU A 409 3.17 -20.33 15.97
N MET A 410 3.77 -20.96 16.98
CA MET A 410 4.08 -20.30 18.25
C MET A 410 5.04 -19.11 18.08
N LEU A 411 6.04 -19.21 17.20
CA LEU A 411 6.96 -18.09 16.92
C LEU A 411 6.22 -16.93 16.25
N THR A 412 5.43 -17.20 15.21
CA THR A 412 4.69 -16.17 14.47
C THR A 412 3.59 -15.54 15.31
N SER A 413 2.88 -16.29 16.15
CA SER A 413 1.91 -15.73 17.11
C SER A 413 2.57 -14.84 18.17
N LEU A 414 3.70 -15.26 18.76
CA LEU A 414 4.47 -14.43 19.68
C LEU A 414 5.05 -13.17 18.99
N GLN A 415 5.49 -13.28 17.73
CA GLN A 415 5.91 -12.12 16.93
C GLN A 415 4.73 -11.18 16.63
N ALA A 416 3.54 -11.71 16.35
CA ALA A 416 2.33 -10.92 16.15
C ALA A 416 1.90 -10.22 17.44
N ASP A 417 1.97 -10.88 18.59
CA ASP A 417 1.63 -10.30 19.90
C ASP A 417 2.67 -9.26 20.35
N ASN A 418 3.96 -9.48 20.10
CA ASN A 418 4.99 -8.46 20.31
C ASN A 418 4.74 -7.24 19.40
N SER A 419 4.41 -7.48 18.13
CA SER A 419 4.09 -6.43 17.15
C SER A 419 2.81 -5.65 17.52
N ARG A 420 1.75 -6.33 17.98
CA ARG A 420 0.54 -5.70 18.54
C ARG A 420 0.89 -4.85 19.75
N THR A 421 1.60 -5.42 20.72
CA THR A 421 2.00 -4.73 21.96
C THR A 421 2.87 -3.51 21.67
N LEU A 422 3.81 -3.59 20.72
CA LEU A 422 4.65 -2.46 20.30
C LEU A 422 3.85 -1.34 19.63
N ASN A 423 2.87 -1.67 18.78
CA ASN A 423 1.95 -0.68 18.23
C ASN A 423 1.13 -0.01 19.35
N GLU A 424 0.56 -0.78 20.28
CA GLU A 424 -0.16 -0.17 21.42
C GLU A 424 0.76 0.65 22.35
N ILE A 425 2.02 0.27 22.52
CA ILE A 425 3.02 1.09 23.24
C ILE A 425 3.23 2.40 22.49
N ARG A 426 3.40 2.36 21.17
CA ARG A 426 3.54 3.57 20.34
C ARG A 426 2.31 4.47 20.43
N ASP A 427 1.11 3.90 20.40
CA ASP A 427 -0.14 4.65 20.50
C ASP A 427 -0.31 5.27 21.89
N ARG A 428 0.10 4.57 22.95
CA ARG A 428 0.15 5.12 24.32
C ARG A 428 1.23 6.18 24.47
N GLU A 429 2.42 6.01 23.89
CA GLU A 429 3.49 7.01 23.85
C GLU A 429 3.01 8.29 23.11
N ASN A 430 2.44 8.13 21.91
CA ASN A 430 1.83 9.21 21.13
C ASN A 430 0.74 9.93 21.94
N ARG A 431 -0.17 9.18 22.58
CA ARG A 431 -1.25 9.76 23.39
C ARG A 431 -0.74 10.47 24.65
N ILE A 432 0.30 9.94 25.28
CA ILE A 432 0.98 10.60 26.41
C ILE A 432 1.64 11.90 25.95
N ASN A 433 2.27 11.93 24.78
CA ASN A 433 2.89 13.13 24.22
C ASN A 433 1.82 14.20 23.90
N GLN A 434 0.75 13.84 23.19
CA GLN A 434 -0.41 14.72 22.94
C GLN A 434 -0.99 15.30 24.24
N LEU A 435 -1.15 14.49 25.29
CA LEU A 435 -1.70 14.96 26.58
C LEU A 435 -0.70 15.83 27.37
N ARG A 436 0.61 15.59 27.22
CA ARG A 436 1.67 16.44 27.79
C ARG A 436 1.70 17.80 27.10
N GLU A 437 1.60 17.82 25.77
CA GLU A 437 1.53 19.03 24.96
C GLU A 437 0.26 19.84 25.26
N ALA A 438 -0.91 19.17 25.36
CA ALA A 438 -2.20 19.84 25.58
C ALA A 438 -2.42 20.40 27.00
N HIS A 439 -1.84 19.79 28.04
CA HIS A 439 -2.15 20.15 29.44
C HIS A 439 -0.95 20.54 30.30
N GLN A 440 0.29 20.22 29.90
CA GLN A 440 1.49 20.34 30.74
C GLN A 440 1.30 19.77 32.16
N MET A 441 0.51 18.68 32.27
CA MET A 441 -0.03 18.23 33.55
C MET A 441 1.04 17.54 34.40
N LEU A 442 1.53 18.27 35.41
CA LEU A 442 2.44 17.77 36.45
C LEU A 442 1.85 16.54 37.16
N LYS A 443 2.68 15.53 37.44
CA LYS A 443 2.28 14.29 38.14
C LYS A 443 3.32 13.91 39.20
N GLY A 444 2.92 13.10 40.18
CA GLY A 444 3.82 12.60 41.23
C GLY A 444 4.32 13.73 42.13
N ASP A 445 5.63 13.76 42.38
CA ASP A 445 6.27 14.72 43.30
C ASP A 445 6.10 16.18 42.84
N GLU A 446 6.04 16.43 41.53
CA GLU A 446 5.75 17.74 40.95
C GLU A 446 4.33 18.23 41.29
N PHE A 447 3.36 17.31 41.34
CA PHE A 447 2.00 17.63 41.79
C PHE A 447 1.90 17.79 43.30
N LEU A 448 2.63 16.99 44.09
CA LEU A 448 2.66 17.12 45.55
C LEU A 448 3.30 18.44 46.00
N THR A 449 4.41 18.83 45.38
CA THR A 449 5.04 20.14 45.61
C THR A 449 4.09 21.28 45.25
N PHE A 450 3.38 21.20 44.10
CA PHE A 450 2.33 22.16 43.74
C PHE A 450 1.16 22.20 44.73
N SER A 451 0.61 21.03 45.13
CA SER A 451 -0.50 20.96 46.09
C SER A 451 -0.11 21.47 47.49
N ASN A 452 1.13 21.26 47.93
CA ASN A 452 1.62 21.79 49.21
C ASN A 452 1.73 23.31 49.16
N GLN A 453 2.15 23.89 48.03
CA GLN A 453 2.10 25.35 47.81
C GLN A 453 0.66 25.88 47.87
N VAL A 454 -0.33 25.15 47.31
CA VAL A 454 -1.76 25.53 47.39
C VAL A 454 -2.30 25.44 48.83
N ARG A 455 -1.98 24.40 49.59
CA ARG A 455 -2.39 24.29 51.01
C ARG A 455 -1.76 25.37 51.88
N ALA A 456 -0.48 25.68 51.68
CA ALA A 456 0.18 26.78 52.38
C ALA A 456 -0.52 28.12 52.11
N LYS A 457 -0.92 28.39 50.85
CA LYS A 457 -1.74 29.55 50.49
C LYS A 457 -3.11 29.55 51.18
N LYS A 458 -3.81 28.40 51.25
CA LYS A 458 -5.11 28.31 51.94
C LYS A 458 -4.99 28.52 53.45
N ALA A 459 -4.07 27.84 54.13
CA ALA A 459 -3.88 27.98 55.57
C ALA A 459 -3.51 29.43 55.96
N ALA A 460 -2.69 30.11 55.15
CA ALA A 460 -2.42 31.53 55.31
C ALA A 460 -3.72 32.37 55.25
N SER A 461 -4.61 32.10 54.29
CA SER A 461 -5.88 32.82 54.15
C SER A 461 -6.88 32.58 55.30
N GLU A 462 -6.91 31.36 55.86
CA GLU A 462 -7.79 31.03 56.99
C GLU A 462 -7.27 31.60 58.31
N GLY A 463 -5.95 31.55 58.55
CA GLY A 463 -5.33 32.22 59.70
C GLY A 463 -5.55 33.74 59.68
N MET A 464 -5.50 34.37 58.50
CA MET A 464 -5.88 35.78 58.34
C MET A 464 -7.35 36.04 58.65
N ARG A 465 -8.26 35.11 58.30
CA ARG A 465 -9.70 35.23 58.57
C ARG A 465 -10.03 35.07 60.06
N ALA A 466 -9.46 34.08 60.75
CA ALA A 466 -9.69 33.85 62.18
C ALA A 466 -9.25 35.06 63.03
N LYS A 467 -8.06 35.60 62.73
CA LYS A 467 -7.53 36.81 63.35
C LYS A 467 -8.43 38.04 63.12
N LEU A 468 -9.08 38.14 61.96
CA LEU A 468 -10.08 39.19 61.70
C LEU A 468 -11.39 39.00 62.48
N SER A 469 -11.80 37.76 62.80
CA SER A 469 -12.99 37.52 63.65
C SER A 469 -12.72 37.75 65.14
N GLU A 470 -11.56 37.32 65.66
CA GLU A 470 -11.17 37.56 67.06
C GLU A 470 -11.15 39.06 67.36
N LEU A 471 -10.50 39.85 66.51
CA LEU A 471 -10.47 41.32 66.61
C LEU A 471 -11.86 41.97 66.57
N ARG A 472 -12.86 41.35 65.93
CA ARG A 472 -14.25 41.85 65.92
C ARG A 472 -15.01 41.49 67.21
N VAL A 473 -14.75 40.32 67.80
CA VAL A 473 -15.39 39.91 69.06
C VAL A 473 -14.85 40.72 70.23
N GLU A 474 -13.53 40.89 70.32
CA GLU A 474 -12.88 41.74 71.34
C GLU A 474 -13.42 43.18 71.27
N TRP A 475 -13.57 43.74 70.07
CA TRP A 475 -14.19 45.06 69.87
C TRP A 475 -15.64 45.11 70.38
N GLY A 476 -16.42 44.05 70.18
CA GLY A 476 -17.79 43.95 70.70
C GLY A 476 -17.85 43.86 72.23
N VAL A 477 -16.96 43.07 72.84
CA VAL A 477 -16.88 42.94 74.31
C VAL A 477 -16.43 44.25 74.96
N LEU A 478 -15.42 44.92 74.40
CA LEU A 478 -14.98 46.25 74.84
C LEU A 478 -16.09 47.29 74.78
N THR A 479 -16.92 47.26 73.72
CA THR A 479 -18.08 48.14 73.59
C THR A 479 -19.13 47.87 74.69
N PHE A 480 -19.33 46.60 75.09
CA PHE A 480 -20.23 46.25 76.18
C PHE A 480 -19.69 46.68 77.56
N THR A 481 -18.41 46.42 77.85
CA THR A 481 -17.81 46.79 79.14
C THR A 481 -17.72 48.30 79.32
N GLU A 482 -17.47 49.06 78.25
CA GLU A 482 -17.55 50.53 78.24
C GLU A 482 -18.92 51.03 78.71
N ASN A 483 -20.01 50.41 78.24
CA ASN A 483 -21.37 50.79 78.62
C ASN A 483 -21.71 50.47 80.08
N VAL A 484 -21.24 49.33 80.60
CA VAL A 484 -21.43 48.96 82.03
C VAL A 484 -20.67 49.92 82.95
N LEU A 485 -19.43 50.27 82.60
CA LEU A 485 -18.62 51.20 83.39
C LEU A 485 -19.20 52.62 83.39
N LYS A 486 -19.76 53.08 82.25
CA LYS A 486 -20.48 54.35 82.18
C LYS A 486 -21.71 54.39 83.09
N ALA A 487 -22.46 53.29 83.19
CA ALA A 487 -23.60 53.22 84.12
C ALA A 487 -23.16 53.37 85.58
N GLN A 488 -22.17 52.58 86.02
CA GLN A 488 -21.63 52.65 87.39
C GLN A 488 -21.00 54.01 87.72
N PHE A 489 -20.34 54.64 86.74
CA PHE A 489 -19.77 55.98 86.91
C PHE A 489 -20.86 57.03 87.16
N ASN A 490 -21.98 56.96 86.42
CA ASN A 490 -23.10 57.90 86.61
C ASN A 490 -23.75 57.75 87.99
N ASP A 491 -23.88 56.51 88.50
CA ASP A 491 -24.40 56.25 89.84
C ASP A 491 -23.47 56.85 90.92
N LEU A 492 -22.15 56.67 90.78
CA LEU A 492 -21.16 57.22 91.71
C LEU A 492 -21.03 58.75 91.65
N ASP A 493 -21.08 59.37 90.47
CA ASP A 493 -21.06 60.84 90.33
C ASP A 493 -22.31 61.48 90.97
N ALA A 494 -23.46 60.78 90.96
CA ALA A 494 -24.65 61.20 91.69
C ALA A 494 -24.45 61.14 93.22
N GLU A 495 -23.89 60.06 93.77
CA GLU A 495 -23.59 59.94 95.20
C GLU A 495 -22.56 60.98 95.68
N ILE A 496 -21.50 61.21 94.90
CA ILE A 496 -20.47 62.21 95.19
C ILE A 496 -21.06 63.62 95.12
N GLY A 497 -21.89 63.91 94.11
CA GLY A 497 -22.58 65.21 93.99
C GLY A 497 -23.59 65.49 95.11
N ASP A 498 -24.15 64.46 95.74
CA ASP A 498 -24.98 64.56 96.95
C ASP A 498 -24.13 64.80 98.22
N LEU A 499 -22.93 64.22 98.31
CA LEU A 499 -21.99 64.44 99.41
C LEU A 499 -21.35 65.84 99.35
N GLU A 500 -20.96 66.32 98.16
CA GLU A 500 -20.47 67.69 97.96
C GLU A 500 -21.52 68.74 98.38
N ARG A 501 -22.81 68.49 98.06
CA ARG A 501 -23.94 69.32 98.50
C ARG A 501 -24.13 69.33 100.02
N LYS A 502 -23.89 68.21 100.70
CA LYS A 502 -23.98 68.11 102.18
C LYS A 502 -22.81 68.78 102.90
N LEU A 503 -21.64 68.85 102.28
CA LEU A 503 -20.41 69.38 102.87
C LEU A 503 -20.11 70.84 102.49
N GLY A 504 -20.97 71.49 101.69
CA GLY A 504 -20.80 72.89 101.27
C GLY A 504 -19.61 73.12 100.31
N LEU A 505 -19.12 72.05 99.69
CA LEU A 505 -17.88 72.02 98.89
C LEU A 505 -18.19 71.48 97.49
N GLN A 506 -18.92 72.27 96.69
CA GLN A 506 -19.16 71.93 95.28
C GLN A 506 -17.91 72.11 94.42
N GLY A 507 -17.59 71.11 93.60
CA GLY A 507 -16.52 71.17 92.60
C GLY A 507 -15.11 70.79 93.10
N TYR A 508 -14.98 70.27 94.32
CA TYR A 508 -13.70 69.78 94.82
C TYR A 508 -13.31 68.44 94.15
N SER A 509 -14.29 67.56 93.92
CA SER A 509 -14.13 66.33 93.15
C SER A 509 -13.62 66.63 91.73
N ARG A 510 -14.33 67.48 90.97
CA ARG A 510 -13.99 67.80 89.58
C ARG A 510 -12.62 68.46 89.39
N THR A 511 -12.15 69.24 90.37
CA THR A 511 -10.82 69.87 90.31
C THR A 511 -9.70 68.89 90.69
N VAL A 512 -9.93 67.99 91.65
CA VAL A 512 -9.02 66.89 91.97
C VAL A 512 -8.97 65.85 90.85
N GLU A 513 -10.09 65.54 90.20
CA GLU A 513 -10.15 64.68 89.02
C GLU A 513 -9.38 65.29 87.84
N ALA A 514 -9.60 66.57 87.52
CA ALA A 514 -8.88 67.22 86.42
C ALA A 514 -7.35 67.19 86.63
N LEU A 515 -6.88 67.45 87.86
CA LEU A 515 -5.45 67.37 88.19
C LEU A 515 -4.93 65.94 88.19
N THR A 516 -5.60 64.99 88.85
CA THR A 516 -5.14 63.59 88.88
C THR A 516 -5.23 62.91 87.51
N LYS A 517 -6.16 63.33 86.64
CA LYS A 517 -6.24 62.87 85.26
C LYS A 517 -5.09 63.44 84.42
N LEU A 518 -4.78 64.73 84.53
CA LEU A 518 -3.60 65.32 83.87
C LEU A 518 -2.27 64.72 84.36
N THR A 519 -2.12 64.45 85.66
CA THR A 519 -0.91 63.79 86.18
C THR A 519 -0.82 62.34 85.70
N ARG A 520 -1.90 61.55 85.74
CA ARG A 520 -1.90 60.17 85.23
C ARG A 520 -1.72 60.09 83.71
N GLU A 521 -2.33 60.99 82.95
CA GLU A 521 -2.13 61.09 81.50
C GLU A 521 -0.67 61.49 81.19
N LYS A 522 -0.07 62.41 81.96
CA LYS A 522 1.36 62.73 81.81
C LYS A 522 2.26 61.54 82.15
N ASP A 523 2.07 60.91 83.30
CA ASP A 523 2.93 59.82 83.78
C ASP A 523 2.80 58.58 82.89
N THR A 524 1.58 58.26 82.42
CA THR A 524 1.39 57.19 81.42
C THR A 524 1.97 57.57 80.05
N ILE A 525 1.91 58.83 79.62
CA ILE A 525 2.58 59.28 78.39
C ILE A 525 4.11 59.21 78.53
N GLU A 526 4.69 59.52 79.69
CA GLU A 526 6.13 59.42 79.92
C GLU A 526 6.60 57.96 80.07
N GLU A 527 5.83 57.10 80.75
CA GLU A 527 6.14 55.66 80.85
C GLU A 527 5.93 54.94 79.51
N LEU A 528 4.88 55.27 78.75
CA LEU A 528 4.68 54.77 77.39
C LEU A 528 5.76 55.29 76.44
N LYS A 529 6.22 56.55 76.56
CA LYS A 529 7.36 57.05 75.77
C LYS A 529 8.67 56.37 76.14
N GLY A 530 8.90 56.06 77.43
CA GLY A 530 10.06 55.28 77.87
C GLY A 530 10.04 53.87 77.29
N LYS A 531 8.95 53.13 77.50
CA LYS A 531 8.78 51.76 76.97
C LYS A 531 8.81 51.73 75.44
N THR A 532 8.13 52.66 74.75
CA THR A 532 8.21 52.73 73.28
C THR A 532 9.57 53.17 72.78
N LEU A 533 10.35 53.99 73.48
CA LEU A 533 11.74 54.29 73.07
C LEU A 533 12.68 53.10 73.26
N GLU A 534 12.53 52.33 74.33
CA GLU A 534 13.30 51.08 74.53
C GLU A 534 12.88 49.98 73.56
N GLU A 535 11.58 49.82 73.31
CA GLU A 535 11.04 48.89 72.32
C GLU A 535 11.39 49.32 70.89
N LEU A 536 11.27 50.60 70.51
CA LEU A 536 11.76 51.06 69.20
C LEU A 536 13.29 50.89 69.09
N SER A 537 14.06 51.12 70.15
CA SER A 537 15.52 50.91 70.11
C SER A 537 15.87 49.44 69.91
N ARG A 538 15.22 48.51 70.61
CA ARG A 538 15.34 47.06 70.38
C ARG A 538 14.87 46.66 68.98
N VAL A 539 13.67 47.09 68.58
CA VAL A 539 13.09 46.77 67.26
C VAL A 539 13.94 47.33 66.13
N VAL A 540 14.56 48.52 66.28
CA VAL A 540 15.53 49.07 65.31
C VAL A 540 16.83 48.28 65.32
N GLN A 541 17.35 47.82 66.47
CA GLN A 541 18.52 46.93 66.52
C GLN A 541 18.23 45.58 65.84
N ASP A 542 17.10 44.95 66.17
CA ASP A 542 16.64 43.68 65.59
C ASP A 542 16.39 43.82 64.08
N PHE A 543 15.72 44.89 63.63
CA PHE A 543 15.58 45.19 62.19
C PHE A 543 16.95 45.42 61.54
N THR A 544 17.89 46.11 62.18
CA THR A 544 19.22 46.36 61.60
C THR A 544 20.02 45.06 61.48
N MET A 545 19.93 44.16 62.46
CA MET A 545 20.52 42.82 62.39
C MET A 545 19.85 41.95 61.32
N ALA A 546 18.50 41.89 61.30
CA ALA A 546 17.74 41.14 60.30
C ALA A 546 17.94 41.65 58.87
N ILE A 547 18.09 42.97 58.67
CA ILE A 547 18.45 43.58 57.38
C ILE A 547 19.86 43.15 56.96
N ARG A 548 20.85 43.15 57.87
CA ARG A 548 22.21 42.68 57.56
C ARG A 548 22.21 41.19 57.17
N GLU A 549 21.53 40.34 57.93
CA GLU A 549 21.48 38.90 57.67
C GLU A 549 20.70 38.55 56.40
N ARG A 550 19.59 39.26 56.10
CA ARG A 550 18.89 39.13 54.81
C ARG A 550 19.76 39.61 53.65
N ARG A 551 20.53 40.69 53.83
CA ARG A 551 21.39 41.25 52.77
C ARG A 551 22.57 40.33 52.43
N THR A 552 23.14 39.60 53.40
CA THR A 552 24.15 38.56 53.12
C THR A 552 23.56 37.33 52.44
N LYS A 553 22.35 36.89 52.85
CA LYS A 553 21.64 35.77 52.19
C LYS A 553 21.12 36.11 50.77
N LEU A 554 20.76 37.37 50.51
CA LEU A 554 20.27 37.81 49.19
C LEU A 554 21.37 37.95 48.13
N ALA A 555 22.63 38.19 48.51
CA ALA A 555 23.72 38.39 47.57
C ALA A 555 23.90 37.22 46.57
N PRO A 556 24.05 35.94 46.99
CA PRO A 556 24.18 34.82 46.05
C PRO A 556 22.91 34.58 45.21
N LEU A 557 21.73 34.72 45.82
CA LEU A 557 20.44 34.58 45.13
C LEU A 557 20.25 35.61 44.01
N ILE A 558 20.79 36.82 44.15
CA ILE A 558 20.73 37.86 43.10
C ILE A 558 21.64 37.50 41.91
N THR A 559 22.77 36.82 42.13
CA THR A 559 23.63 36.31 41.05
C THR A 559 22.97 35.15 40.30
N GLU A 560 22.44 34.14 41.01
CA GLU A 560 21.69 33.03 40.40
C GLU A 560 20.48 33.54 39.60
N LEU A 561 19.74 34.53 40.13
CA LEU A 561 18.61 35.15 39.43
C LEU A 561 19.03 35.86 38.13
N ARG A 562 20.28 36.33 37.99
CA ARG A 562 20.78 36.92 36.74
C ARG A 562 21.07 35.85 35.69
N GLU A 563 21.70 34.74 36.09
CA GLU A 563 22.00 33.61 35.20
C GLU A 563 20.72 32.92 34.70
N VAL A 564 19.74 32.71 35.59
CA VAL A 564 18.41 32.16 35.22
C VAL A 564 17.65 33.12 34.29
N ARG A 565 17.78 34.44 34.46
CA ARG A 565 17.16 35.41 33.54
C ARG A 565 17.80 35.39 32.16
N GLN A 566 19.12 35.23 32.07
CA GLN A 566 19.80 35.16 30.78
C GLN A 566 19.42 33.88 30.02
N THR A 567 19.47 32.73 30.68
CA THR A 567 19.07 31.44 30.07
C THR A 567 17.59 31.43 29.66
N ALA A 568 16.69 32.06 30.42
CA ALA A 568 15.30 32.26 30.00
C ALA A 568 15.19 33.07 28.70
N THR A 569 15.94 34.17 28.55
CA THR A 569 15.93 34.97 27.30
C THR A 569 16.50 34.25 26.09
N GLU A 570 17.43 33.30 26.29
CA GLU A 570 17.98 32.47 25.21
C GLU A 570 16.94 31.42 24.76
N VAL A 571 16.24 30.77 25.70
CA VAL A 571 15.15 29.82 25.42
C VAL A 571 13.96 30.48 24.72
N ASP A 572 13.57 31.70 25.11
CA ASP A 572 12.49 32.45 24.46
C ASP A 572 12.81 32.74 22.97
N GLN A 573 14.08 33.05 22.64
CA GLN A 573 14.50 33.27 21.25
C GLN A 573 14.46 31.98 20.42
N GLU A 574 14.90 30.85 20.98
CA GLU A 574 14.77 29.55 20.31
C GLU A 574 13.29 29.17 20.09
N TRP A 575 12.44 29.42 21.08
CA TRP A 575 11.01 29.12 21.00
C TRP A 575 10.33 29.94 19.90
N LEU A 576 10.60 31.25 19.81
CA LEU A 576 10.07 32.11 18.74
C LEU A 576 10.48 31.62 17.34
N SER A 577 11.74 31.20 17.17
CA SER A 577 12.24 30.64 15.90
C SER A 577 11.54 29.31 15.54
N LYS A 578 11.42 28.38 16.49
CA LYS A 578 10.71 27.09 16.30
C LYS A 578 9.22 27.30 16.02
N LYS A 579 8.59 28.26 16.71
CA LYS A 579 7.18 28.63 16.51
C LYS A 579 6.93 29.16 15.10
N SER A 580 7.76 30.08 14.60
CA SER A 580 7.63 30.59 13.23
C SER A 580 7.74 29.49 12.16
N ASN A 581 8.60 28.49 12.37
CA ASN A 581 8.71 27.34 11.47
C ASN A 581 7.49 26.41 11.53
N TYR A 582 6.89 26.24 12.72
CA TYR A 582 5.66 25.48 12.89
C TYR A 582 4.47 26.16 12.20
N GLU A 583 4.25 27.46 12.44
CA GLU A 583 3.16 28.24 11.83
C GLU A 583 3.24 28.22 10.29
N TYR A 584 4.45 28.23 9.71
CA TYR A 584 4.64 28.07 8.27
C TYR A 584 4.23 26.67 7.77
N GLN A 585 4.64 25.59 8.46
CA GLN A 585 4.26 24.21 8.08
C GLN A 585 2.76 23.94 8.28
N GLU A 586 2.17 24.47 9.35
CA GLU A 586 0.72 24.43 9.60
C GLU A 586 -0.05 25.09 8.45
N SER A 587 0.39 26.27 7.99
CA SER A 587 -0.29 26.97 6.88
C SER A 587 -0.31 26.16 5.58
N LEU A 588 0.79 25.48 5.24
CA LEU A 588 0.88 24.63 4.04
C LEU A 588 -0.04 23.40 4.15
N LEU A 589 -0.05 22.73 5.32
CA LEU A 589 -0.91 21.57 5.54
C LEU A 589 -2.40 21.94 5.53
N MET A 590 -2.76 23.13 6.03
CA MET A 590 -4.14 23.63 5.96
C MET A 590 -4.59 23.94 4.52
N GLU A 591 -3.69 24.42 3.66
CA GLU A 591 -4.00 24.61 2.23
C GLU A 591 -4.26 23.26 1.55
N ASP A 592 -3.41 22.26 1.78
CA ASP A 592 -3.56 20.89 1.25
C ASP A 592 -4.86 20.22 1.76
N ILE A 593 -5.19 20.34 3.05
CA ILE A 593 -6.45 19.83 3.61
C ILE A 593 -7.65 20.46 2.89
N SER A 594 -7.66 21.80 2.73
CA SER A 594 -8.76 22.51 2.07
C SER A 594 -8.98 22.06 0.62
N LYS A 595 -7.92 21.57 -0.05
CA LYS A 595 -7.98 21.05 -1.41
C LYS A 595 -8.55 19.65 -1.43
N MET A 596 -8.06 18.77 -0.56
CA MET A 596 -8.57 17.41 -0.42
C MET A 596 -10.05 17.38 -0.02
N GLU A 597 -10.52 18.31 0.82
CA GLU A 597 -11.94 18.44 1.18
C GLU A 597 -12.83 18.80 -0.02
N ARG A 598 -12.36 19.70 -0.91
CA ARG A 598 -13.06 20.05 -2.15
C ARG A 598 -13.14 18.87 -3.13
N ASP A 599 -12.04 18.14 -3.30
CA ASP A 599 -11.98 16.97 -4.18
C ASP A 599 -12.89 15.83 -3.65
N VAL A 600 -12.94 15.62 -2.33
CA VAL A 600 -13.86 14.66 -1.69
C VAL A 600 -15.33 15.06 -1.85
N GLN A 601 -15.65 16.36 -1.77
CA GLN A 601 -17.03 16.82 -1.96
C GLN A 601 -17.50 16.60 -3.42
N ALA A 602 -16.67 16.92 -4.41
CA ALA A 602 -16.99 16.67 -5.82
C ALA A 602 -17.29 15.17 -6.09
N LEU A 603 -16.47 14.26 -5.56
CA LEU A 603 -16.67 12.81 -5.70
C LEU A 603 -17.95 12.31 -5.00
N ARG A 604 -18.35 12.94 -3.89
CA ARG A 604 -19.64 12.64 -3.21
C ARG A 604 -20.84 13.05 -4.07
N ASP A 605 -20.76 14.22 -4.69
CA ASP A 605 -21.85 14.71 -5.54
C ASP A 605 -22.00 13.86 -6.82
N GLU A 606 -20.88 13.40 -7.40
CA GLU A 606 -20.87 12.42 -8.50
C GLU A 606 -21.45 11.06 -8.10
N THR A 607 -21.10 10.53 -6.93
CA THR A 607 -21.65 9.23 -6.45
C THR A 607 -23.16 9.31 -6.19
N ASN A 608 -23.65 10.35 -5.53
CA ASN A 608 -25.09 10.59 -5.32
C ASN A 608 -25.87 10.66 -6.64
N MET A 609 -25.32 11.33 -7.65
CA MET A 609 -25.93 11.40 -8.99
C MET A 609 -26.02 10.02 -9.65
N ASN A 610 -24.95 9.22 -9.59
CA ASN A 610 -24.91 7.88 -10.16
C ASN A 610 -25.88 6.89 -9.48
N GLU A 611 -25.99 6.94 -8.15
CA GLU A 611 -26.97 6.13 -7.39
C GLU A 611 -28.42 6.45 -7.81
N SER A 612 -28.74 7.73 -8.01
CA SER A 612 -30.07 8.15 -8.48
C SER A 612 -30.42 7.59 -9.87
N ILE A 613 -29.43 7.51 -10.77
CA ILE A 613 -29.58 6.97 -12.12
C ILE A 613 -29.78 5.45 -12.06
N TYR A 614 -29.02 4.74 -11.22
CA TYR A 614 -29.13 3.29 -11.02
C TYR A 614 -30.54 2.88 -10.59
N HIS A 615 -31.08 3.49 -9.53
CA HIS A 615 -32.40 3.14 -9.02
C HIS A 615 -33.52 3.42 -10.04
N ARG A 616 -33.41 4.49 -10.83
CA ARG A 616 -34.34 4.80 -11.92
C ARG A 616 -34.35 3.70 -13.00
N LEU A 617 -33.17 3.22 -13.41
CA LEU A 617 -33.05 2.16 -14.41
C LEU A 617 -33.57 0.81 -13.89
N GLN A 618 -33.32 0.48 -12.62
CA GLN A 618 -33.82 -0.74 -11.98
C GLN A 618 -35.36 -0.80 -11.97
N ALA A 619 -36.02 0.32 -11.66
CA ALA A 619 -37.49 0.43 -11.70
C ALA A 619 -38.06 0.27 -13.13
N GLN A 620 -37.37 0.80 -14.15
CA GLN A 620 -37.76 0.62 -15.55
C GLN A 620 -37.64 -0.84 -16.01
N GLY A 621 -36.58 -1.54 -15.60
CA GLY A 621 -36.39 -2.97 -15.91
C GLY A 621 -37.54 -3.85 -15.40
N ALA A 622 -37.97 -3.64 -14.15
CA ALA A 622 -39.08 -4.39 -13.56
C ALA A 622 -40.41 -4.24 -14.33
N LEU A 623 -40.71 -3.03 -14.81
CA LEU A 623 -41.92 -2.76 -15.61
C LEU A 623 -41.90 -3.49 -16.96
N ILE A 624 -40.75 -3.51 -17.65
CA ILE A 624 -40.59 -4.21 -18.94
C ILE A 624 -40.75 -5.73 -18.76
N THR A 625 -40.17 -6.30 -17.69
CA THR A 625 -40.32 -7.73 -17.38
C THR A 625 -41.78 -8.13 -17.14
N ALA A 626 -42.57 -7.27 -16.47
CA ALA A 626 -44.00 -7.52 -16.26
C ALA A 626 -44.80 -7.51 -17.58
N GLN A 627 -44.46 -6.60 -18.51
CA GLN A 627 -45.10 -6.52 -19.83
C GLN A 627 -44.79 -7.75 -20.70
N TRP A 628 -43.56 -8.26 -20.67
CA TRP A 628 -43.17 -9.46 -21.41
C TRP A 628 -43.98 -10.71 -21.00
N ASN A 629 -44.06 -10.97 -19.69
CA ASN A 629 -44.79 -12.10 -19.12
C ASN A 629 -46.27 -12.14 -19.54
N ARG A 630 -46.90 -10.98 -19.78
CA ARG A 630 -48.30 -10.88 -20.25
C ARG A 630 -48.44 -11.34 -21.70
N ILE A 631 -47.59 -10.84 -22.60
CA ILE A 631 -47.63 -11.14 -24.04
C ILE A 631 -47.38 -12.64 -24.29
N GLU A 632 -46.52 -13.26 -23.48
CA GLU A 632 -46.21 -14.69 -23.56
C GLU A 632 -47.42 -15.56 -23.19
N ALA A 633 -48.12 -15.23 -22.10
CA ALA A 633 -49.36 -15.90 -21.71
C ALA A 633 -50.48 -15.79 -22.77
N GLU A 634 -50.64 -14.61 -23.37
CA GLU A 634 -51.60 -14.37 -24.45
C GLU A 634 -51.29 -15.23 -25.69
N ARG A 635 -50.01 -15.38 -26.05
CA ARG A 635 -49.57 -16.24 -27.16
C ARG A 635 -49.93 -17.70 -26.92
N GLU A 636 -49.58 -18.26 -25.75
CA GLU A 636 -49.89 -19.66 -25.38
C GLU A 636 -51.40 -19.96 -25.49
N PHE A 637 -52.24 -19.07 -24.96
CA PHE A 637 -53.71 -19.19 -25.04
C PHE A 637 -54.22 -19.27 -26.49
N THR A 638 -53.70 -18.44 -27.40
CA THR A 638 -54.07 -18.50 -28.83
C THR A 638 -53.52 -19.73 -29.58
N GLY A 639 -52.53 -20.43 -29.00
CA GLY A 639 -52.03 -21.70 -29.50
C GLY A 639 -52.99 -22.85 -29.16
N ILE A 640 -53.40 -22.94 -27.89
CA ILE A 640 -54.31 -23.98 -27.38
C ILE A 640 -55.68 -23.91 -28.08
N LEU A 641 -56.22 -22.71 -28.31
CA LEU A 641 -57.45 -22.54 -29.09
C LEU A 641 -57.34 -23.02 -30.55
N ARG A 642 -56.13 -23.05 -31.12
CA ARG A 642 -55.87 -23.49 -32.50
C ARG A 642 -55.59 -24.98 -32.64
N SER A 643 -55.06 -25.64 -31.60
CA SER A 643 -54.78 -27.09 -31.65
C SER A 643 -56.05 -27.94 -31.52
N GLY A 644 -57.13 -27.38 -30.94
CA GLY A 644 -58.36 -28.11 -30.65
C GLY A 644 -58.23 -29.17 -29.55
N ALA A 645 -57.08 -29.20 -28.85
CA ALA A 645 -56.83 -30.14 -27.77
C ALA A 645 -57.70 -29.82 -26.55
N GLU A 646 -58.47 -30.80 -26.07
CA GLU A 646 -59.25 -30.66 -24.82
C GLU A 646 -58.46 -31.08 -23.57
N ILE A 647 -57.30 -31.72 -23.76
CA ILE A 647 -56.44 -32.28 -22.71
C ILE A 647 -55.00 -31.88 -23.05
N PRO A 648 -54.19 -31.40 -22.09
CA PRO A 648 -52.78 -31.12 -22.33
C PRO A 648 -52.00 -32.37 -22.75
N THR A 649 -51.02 -32.20 -23.65
CA THR A 649 -50.11 -33.29 -24.04
C THR A 649 -49.22 -33.73 -22.88
N GLU A 650 -48.55 -34.88 -23.01
CA GLU A 650 -47.58 -35.32 -21.98
C GLU A 650 -46.42 -34.32 -21.82
N ASP A 651 -45.99 -33.67 -22.92
CA ASP A 651 -44.99 -32.60 -22.88
C ASP A 651 -45.49 -31.34 -22.14
N GLU A 652 -46.74 -30.95 -22.36
CA GLU A 652 -47.35 -29.82 -21.62
C GLU A 652 -47.52 -30.16 -20.13
N ARG A 653 -47.87 -31.41 -19.78
CA ARG A 653 -47.86 -31.85 -18.38
C ARG A 653 -46.46 -31.93 -17.77
N ALA A 654 -45.43 -32.22 -18.57
CA ALA A 654 -44.04 -32.11 -18.10
C ALA A 654 -43.65 -30.65 -17.81
N GLN A 655 -44.24 -29.67 -18.51
CA GLN A 655 -44.06 -28.25 -18.17
C GLN A 655 -44.68 -27.88 -16.81
N GLU A 656 -45.76 -28.55 -16.38
CA GLU A 656 -46.35 -28.40 -15.03
C GLU A 656 -45.34 -28.69 -13.90
N ALA A 657 -44.34 -29.54 -14.16
CA ALA A 657 -43.25 -29.86 -13.22
C ALA A 657 -42.06 -28.88 -13.25
N THR A 658 -41.98 -27.99 -14.24
CA THR A 658 -40.87 -27.03 -14.41
C THR A 658 -41.24 -25.57 -14.13
N VAL A 659 -42.53 -25.23 -14.00
CA VAL A 659 -42.97 -23.90 -13.56
C VAL A 659 -42.83 -23.75 -12.03
N VAL A 660 -41.63 -23.37 -11.60
CA VAL A 660 -41.14 -23.36 -10.19
C VAL A 660 -41.78 -22.30 -9.26
N LEU A 661 -42.74 -21.49 -9.73
CA LEU A 661 -43.41 -20.47 -8.90
C LEU A 661 -44.93 -20.58 -8.94
N GLY A 662 -45.49 -21.21 -7.91
CA GLY A 662 -46.93 -21.20 -7.61
C GLY A 662 -47.77 -21.79 -8.75
N GLY A 663 -47.77 -23.12 -8.87
CA GLY A 663 -48.47 -23.85 -9.93
C GLY A 663 -49.85 -23.26 -10.26
N LEU A 664 -50.10 -23.06 -11.55
CA LEU A 664 -51.08 -22.12 -12.10
C LEU A 664 -52.53 -22.58 -11.87
N LYS A 665 -52.96 -22.41 -10.63
CA LYS A 665 -54.30 -22.80 -10.15
C LYS A 665 -55.34 -21.77 -10.56
N CYS A 666 -56.46 -22.27 -11.05
CA CYS A 666 -57.65 -21.47 -11.23
C CYS A 666 -58.09 -20.85 -9.91
N THR A 667 -58.32 -19.54 -9.89
CA THR A 667 -58.86 -18.83 -8.72
C THR A 667 -60.30 -19.25 -8.39
N TYR A 668 -61.06 -19.75 -9.36
CA TYR A 668 -62.48 -20.10 -9.18
C TYR A 668 -62.74 -21.56 -8.78
N CYS A 669 -61.96 -22.53 -9.29
CA CYS A 669 -62.16 -23.96 -8.94
C CYS A 669 -60.89 -24.70 -8.49
N GLY A 670 -59.76 -24.02 -8.34
CA GLY A 670 -58.51 -24.61 -7.82
C GLY A 670 -57.82 -25.63 -8.74
N LYS A 671 -58.34 -25.93 -9.93
CA LYS A 671 -57.67 -26.80 -10.92
C LYS A 671 -56.29 -26.21 -11.25
N ALA A 672 -55.24 -27.01 -11.08
CA ALA A 672 -53.92 -26.69 -11.60
C ALA A 672 -53.94 -26.75 -13.13
N ASN A 673 -53.08 -25.93 -13.76
CA ASN A 673 -52.87 -25.89 -15.19
C ASN A 673 -51.37 -25.87 -15.46
N PRO A 674 -50.88 -26.50 -16.53
CA PRO A 674 -49.45 -26.59 -16.82
C PRO A 674 -48.80 -25.26 -17.20
N THR A 675 -49.49 -24.43 -17.98
CA THR A 675 -48.96 -23.17 -18.53
C THR A 675 -49.93 -22.01 -18.33
N ARG A 676 -49.49 -20.76 -18.55
CA ARG A 676 -50.35 -19.58 -18.38
C ARG A 676 -51.45 -19.58 -19.44
N GLY A 677 -51.16 -20.07 -20.64
CA GLY A 677 -52.15 -20.33 -21.69
C GLY A 677 -53.22 -21.34 -21.27
N TRP A 678 -52.84 -22.45 -20.62
CA TRP A 678 -53.82 -23.44 -20.14
C TRP A 678 -54.67 -22.89 -18.99
N LEU A 679 -54.11 -22.07 -18.09
CA LEU A 679 -54.88 -21.33 -17.08
C LEU A 679 -55.90 -20.38 -17.74
N LEU A 680 -55.51 -19.63 -18.76
CA LEU A 680 -56.41 -18.76 -19.53
C LEU A 680 -57.48 -19.57 -20.30
N TYR A 681 -57.13 -20.72 -20.88
CA TYR A 681 -58.06 -21.61 -21.57
C TYR A 681 -59.12 -22.16 -20.61
N HIS A 682 -58.70 -22.64 -19.44
CA HIS A 682 -59.59 -23.17 -18.42
C HIS A 682 -60.47 -22.06 -17.80
N LEU A 683 -59.93 -20.86 -17.55
CA LEU A 683 -60.71 -19.69 -17.13
C LEU A 683 -61.79 -19.31 -18.17
N ASN A 684 -61.46 -19.39 -19.46
CA ASN A 684 -62.41 -19.12 -20.54
C ASN A 684 -63.49 -20.23 -20.68
N LYS A 685 -63.09 -21.52 -20.63
CA LYS A 685 -63.98 -22.67 -20.85
C LYS A 685 -64.89 -23.00 -19.67
N ASP A 686 -64.33 -23.06 -18.45
CA ASP A 686 -65.06 -23.53 -17.26
C ASP A 686 -65.66 -22.38 -16.43
N HIS A 687 -65.16 -21.16 -16.59
CA HIS A 687 -65.61 -19.99 -15.81
C HIS A 687 -66.17 -18.86 -16.66
N GLY A 688 -66.20 -19.00 -17.99
CA GLY A 688 -66.70 -17.95 -18.90
C GLY A 688 -65.90 -16.66 -18.85
N VAL A 689 -64.69 -16.69 -18.27
CA VAL A 689 -63.80 -15.53 -18.19
C VAL A 689 -63.14 -15.36 -19.55
N THR A 690 -63.85 -14.67 -20.45
CA THR A 690 -63.31 -14.26 -21.74
C THR A 690 -62.05 -13.45 -21.53
N VAL A 691 -60.94 -13.89 -22.15
CA VAL A 691 -59.62 -13.23 -22.08
C VAL A 691 -59.66 -11.77 -22.58
N LEU A 692 -60.72 -11.39 -23.30
CA LEU A 692 -61.08 -10.03 -23.71
C LEU A 692 -61.52 -9.08 -22.57
N ALA A 693 -61.14 -9.36 -21.31
CA ALA A 693 -61.36 -8.46 -20.18
C ALA A 693 -60.31 -7.31 -20.13
N GLU A 694 -60.03 -6.69 -21.28
CA GLU A 694 -58.98 -5.66 -21.48
C GLU A 694 -59.11 -4.48 -20.48
N LYS A 695 -60.36 -4.11 -20.16
CA LYS A 695 -60.72 -2.99 -19.27
C LYS A 695 -60.24 -3.12 -17.81
N GLY A 696 -59.80 -4.31 -17.39
CA GLY A 696 -59.26 -4.53 -16.05
C GLY A 696 -57.83 -4.00 -15.90
N PHE A 697 -57.00 -4.16 -16.94
CA PHE A 697 -55.57 -3.84 -16.88
C PHE A 697 -55.27 -2.37 -17.21
N GLU A 698 -56.07 -1.73 -18.06
CA GLU A 698 -55.93 -0.30 -18.38
C GLU A 698 -56.00 0.58 -17.12
N ARG A 699 -57.02 0.36 -16.27
CA ARG A 699 -57.19 1.09 -15.00
C ARG A 699 -56.02 0.91 -14.03
N ALA A 700 -55.43 -0.29 -13.97
CA ALA A 700 -54.29 -0.56 -13.10
C ALA A 700 -53.03 0.19 -13.57
N ILE A 701 -52.88 0.41 -14.88
CA ILE A 701 -51.79 1.21 -15.46
C ILE A 701 -52.01 2.71 -15.18
N GLU A 702 -53.25 3.21 -15.32
CA GLU A 702 -53.60 4.59 -14.98
C GLU A 702 -53.32 4.92 -13.50
N ASP A 703 -53.75 4.05 -12.57
CA ASP A 703 -53.50 4.20 -11.12
C ASP A 703 -51.99 4.29 -10.79
N LEU A 704 -51.16 3.47 -11.44
CA LEU A 704 -49.71 3.49 -11.26
C LEU A 704 -49.06 4.77 -11.81
N GLN A 705 -49.57 5.31 -12.93
CA GLN A 705 -49.09 6.57 -13.49
C GLN A 705 -49.47 7.79 -12.65
N VAL A 706 -50.60 7.75 -11.93
CA VAL A 706 -50.98 8.81 -10.96
C VAL A 706 -50.03 8.77 -9.76
N ARG A 707 -49.81 7.60 -9.15
CA ARG A 707 -48.88 7.44 -8.01
C ARG A 707 -47.45 7.85 -8.33
N LEU A 708 -46.98 7.61 -9.56
CA LEU A 708 -45.65 8.07 -9.99
C LEU A 708 -45.54 9.61 -10.01
N ARG A 709 -46.58 10.30 -10.48
CA ARG A 709 -46.64 11.78 -10.45
C ARG A 709 -46.73 12.32 -9.03
N GLU A 710 -47.51 11.70 -8.15
CA GLU A 710 -47.57 12.07 -6.72
C GLU A 710 -46.21 11.90 -6.03
N MET A 711 -45.47 10.84 -6.33
CA MET A 711 -44.10 10.63 -5.81
C MET A 711 -43.11 11.70 -6.30
N GLN A 712 -43.20 12.10 -7.57
CA GLN A 712 -42.37 13.18 -8.13
C GLN A 712 -42.70 14.54 -7.49
N GLN A 713 -43.99 14.84 -7.28
CA GLN A 713 -44.45 16.05 -6.59
C GLN A 713 -43.86 16.11 -5.16
N ARG A 714 -43.98 15.03 -4.38
CA ARG A 714 -43.43 14.94 -3.01
C ARG A 714 -41.91 15.08 -2.98
N HIS A 715 -41.20 14.62 -4.01
CA HIS A 715 -39.75 14.78 -4.05
C HIS A 715 -39.33 16.25 -4.22
N LEU A 716 -40.05 17.02 -5.03
CA LEU A 716 -39.88 18.47 -5.17
C LEU A 716 -40.23 19.19 -3.85
N ASP A 717 -41.37 18.87 -3.23
CA ASP A 717 -41.78 19.44 -1.94
C ASP A 717 -40.72 19.21 -0.83
N ILE A 718 -40.05 18.04 -0.84
CA ILE A 718 -38.96 17.70 0.09
C ILE A 718 -37.67 18.47 -0.24
N GLN A 719 -37.35 18.69 -1.51
CA GLN A 719 -36.17 19.48 -1.91
C GLN A 719 -36.33 20.96 -1.53
N GLU A 720 -37.51 21.56 -1.77
CA GLU A 720 -37.76 22.97 -1.43
C GLU A 720 -37.79 23.22 0.08
N ASN A 721 -38.17 22.22 0.90
CA ASN A 721 -38.30 22.35 2.35
C ASN A 721 -37.21 21.61 3.16
N TYR A 722 -36.12 21.17 2.52
CA TYR A 722 -35.12 20.29 3.15
C TYR A 722 -34.56 20.90 4.45
N GLU A 723 -34.04 22.13 4.42
CA GLU A 723 -33.47 22.79 5.61
C GLU A 723 -34.49 22.96 6.74
N GLY A 724 -35.71 23.38 6.42
CA GLY A 724 -36.79 23.53 7.40
C GLY A 724 -37.21 22.20 8.03
N SER A 725 -37.23 21.12 7.24
CA SER A 725 -37.54 19.77 7.74
C SER A 725 -36.43 19.22 8.64
N VAL A 726 -35.16 19.48 8.31
CA VAL A 726 -34.01 19.08 9.14
C VAL A 726 -34.03 19.84 10.48
N GLN A 727 -34.26 21.16 10.47
CA GLN A 727 -34.39 21.95 11.69
C GLN A 727 -35.56 21.47 12.58
N GLN A 728 -36.71 21.15 11.98
CA GLN A 728 -37.82 20.54 12.73
C GLN A 728 -37.44 19.19 13.35
N VAL A 729 -36.74 18.31 12.61
CA VAL A 729 -36.27 17.02 13.14
C VAL A 729 -35.26 17.20 14.27
N GLU A 730 -34.37 18.19 14.21
CA GLU A 730 -33.48 18.54 15.32
C GLU A 730 -34.27 19.04 16.54
N TRP A 731 -35.24 19.94 16.35
CA TRP A 731 -36.10 20.43 17.43
C TRP A 731 -36.93 19.29 18.06
N PHE A 732 -37.50 18.38 17.28
CA PHE A 732 -38.21 17.20 17.80
C PHE A 732 -37.28 16.24 18.54
N ASN A 733 -36.04 16.05 18.09
CA ASN A 733 -35.06 15.23 18.81
C ASN A 733 -34.59 15.89 20.12
N GLN A 734 -34.41 17.21 20.15
CA GLN A 734 -34.13 17.97 21.37
C GLN A 734 -35.31 17.91 22.34
N LEU A 735 -36.54 18.11 21.85
CA LEU A 735 -37.78 17.96 22.64
C LEU A 735 -37.91 16.56 23.22
N LYS A 736 -37.63 15.51 22.42
CA LYS A 736 -37.61 14.12 22.86
C LYS A 736 -36.59 13.89 23.97
N ARG A 737 -35.35 14.37 23.84
CA ARG A 737 -34.33 14.28 24.91
C ARG A 737 -34.77 15.00 26.19
N ILE A 738 -35.40 16.17 26.08
CA ILE A 738 -35.93 16.92 27.24
C ILE A 738 -37.10 16.16 27.90
N LEU A 739 -37.99 15.55 27.11
CA LEU A 739 -39.09 14.73 27.62
C LEU A 739 -38.59 13.43 28.25
N GLU A 740 -37.58 12.77 27.69
CA GLU A 740 -36.92 11.60 28.28
C GLU A 740 -36.22 11.95 29.60
N ALA A 741 -35.54 13.10 29.68
CA ALA A 741 -34.93 13.61 30.91
C ALA A 741 -35.99 13.96 31.97
N LYS A 742 -37.09 14.61 31.59
CA LYS A 742 -38.23 14.87 32.49
C LYS A 742 -38.89 13.57 32.96
N LEU A 743 -39.06 12.58 32.08
CA LEU A 743 -39.64 11.29 32.44
C LEU A 743 -38.75 10.54 33.44
N HIS A 744 -37.42 10.57 33.26
CA HIS A 744 -36.47 10.06 34.27
C HIS A 744 -36.61 10.80 35.60
N SER A 745 -36.64 12.14 35.60
CA SER A 745 -36.79 12.96 36.81
C SER A 745 -38.09 12.64 37.57
N ILE A 746 -39.21 12.47 36.85
CA ILE A 746 -40.53 12.12 37.40
C ILE A 746 -40.55 10.70 37.97
N HIS A 747 -39.74 9.77 37.46
CA HIS A 747 -39.62 8.42 38.02
C HIS A 747 -38.71 8.37 39.28
N THR A 748 -37.93 9.42 39.55
CA THR A 748 -37.02 9.49 40.71
C THR A 748 -37.55 10.31 41.89
N GLU A 749 -38.68 11.02 41.75
CA GLU A 749 -39.21 11.90 42.80
C GLU A 749 -40.63 11.51 43.24
N GLU A 750 -40.75 10.96 44.45
CA GLU A 750 -42.04 10.84 45.15
C GLU A 750 -42.58 12.23 45.58
N PRO A 751 -43.92 12.38 45.73
CA PRO A 751 -44.55 13.68 45.52
C PRO A 751 -44.44 14.63 46.72
N GLN A 752 -43.63 15.69 46.58
CA GLN A 752 -43.71 16.86 47.46
C GLN A 752 -43.77 18.20 46.69
N GLY A 753 -44.95 18.83 46.74
CA GLY A 753 -44.99 20.24 47.09
C GLY A 753 -44.85 21.30 45.99
N HIS A 754 -45.41 21.08 44.79
CA HIS A 754 -46.17 22.02 43.93
C HIS A 754 -45.70 23.47 43.63
N ASN A 755 -44.63 24.00 44.25
CA ASN A 755 -44.24 25.42 44.23
C ASN A 755 -42.79 25.66 43.75
N ALA A 756 -42.01 24.60 43.49
CA ALA A 756 -40.66 24.70 42.94
C ALA A 756 -40.67 24.93 41.41
N LEU A 757 -41.57 24.24 40.70
CA LEU A 757 -41.64 24.25 39.24
C LEU A 757 -41.91 25.63 38.64
N GLU A 758 -42.72 26.45 39.32
CA GLU A 758 -43.06 27.80 38.85
C GLU A 758 -41.87 28.77 38.98
N LYS A 759 -41.06 28.64 40.04
CA LYS A 759 -39.83 29.44 40.23
C LYS A 759 -38.75 29.10 39.22
N ASP A 760 -38.51 27.81 38.94
CA ASP A 760 -37.45 27.41 38.01
C ASP A 760 -37.79 27.77 36.56
N ILE A 761 -39.07 27.68 36.17
CA ILE A 761 -39.55 28.19 34.86
C ILE A 761 -39.37 29.72 34.78
N GLN A 762 -39.61 30.44 35.87
CA GLN A 762 -39.42 31.89 35.91
C GLN A 762 -37.94 32.30 35.98
N GLN A 763 -37.05 31.41 36.45
CA GLN A 763 -35.60 31.64 36.46
C GLN A 763 -34.93 31.28 35.13
N VAL A 764 -35.49 30.34 34.36
CA VAL A 764 -35.06 30.01 32.99
C VAL A 764 -35.63 30.96 31.94
N MET A 765 -36.80 31.57 32.17
CA MET A 765 -37.38 32.61 31.30
C MET A 765 -37.15 34.06 31.81
N GLY A 766 -36.31 34.24 32.85
CA GLY A 766 -36.27 35.46 33.66
C GLY A 766 -35.02 36.35 33.53
N THR A 767 -34.20 36.21 32.49
CA THR A 767 -33.02 37.09 32.27
C THR A 767 -32.84 37.51 30.81
N ALA A 768 -33.81 38.26 30.28
CA ALA A 768 -33.66 39.00 29.01
C ALA A 768 -34.22 40.42 29.18
N GLY A 769 -33.35 41.44 29.14
CA GLY A 769 -33.78 42.82 29.36
C GLY A 769 -32.68 43.88 29.32
N ALA A 770 -32.04 44.09 28.16
CA ALA A 770 -31.52 45.40 27.67
C ALA A 770 -30.68 45.26 26.36
N GLY A 771 -31.08 45.92 25.26
CA GLY A 771 -30.29 46.14 24.02
C GLY A 771 -30.55 45.14 22.86
N VAL A 772 -31.39 45.40 21.85
CA VAL A 772 -31.18 46.26 20.64
C VAL A 772 -30.18 45.62 19.63
N ASN A 773 -30.47 45.32 18.35
CA ASN A 773 -31.70 45.46 17.53
C ASN A 773 -31.65 44.55 16.25
N GLY A 774 -32.82 44.19 15.67
CA GLY A 774 -32.99 43.45 14.38
C GLY A 774 -32.87 41.91 14.51
N VAL A 775 -33.61 41.05 13.79
CA VAL A 775 -34.48 41.18 12.59
C VAL A 775 -35.67 40.17 12.68
N ASP A 776 -36.83 40.55 12.12
CA ASP A 776 -38.05 39.79 11.76
C ASP A 776 -38.67 38.71 12.69
N MET A 777 -39.82 39.05 13.27
CA MET A 777 -40.83 38.07 13.71
C MET A 777 -41.68 37.60 12.53
N LEU A 778 -41.63 36.31 12.19
CA LEU A 778 -42.66 35.67 11.38
C LEU A 778 -43.80 35.13 12.27
N VAL A 779 -44.84 35.95 12.42
CA VAL A 779 -46.15 35.48 12.89
C VAL A 779 -46.82 34.75 11.74
N LEU A 780 -46.90 33.42 11.81
CA LEU A 780 -47.85 32.66 10.99
C LEU A 780 -48.93 32.07 11.91
N THR A 781 -50.14 32.55 11.67
CA THR A 781 -51.38 32.24 12.39
C THR A 781 -51.75 30.78 12.22
N GLY A 782 -52.24 30.16 13.30
CA GLY A 782 -52.87 28.85 13.22
C GLY A 782 -54.17 28.90 12.40
N ASN A 783 -54.28 27.96 11.46
CA ASN A 783 -55.49 27.28 11.00
C ASN A 783 -55.08 25.86 10.62
#